data_AF-A0A0R2BHY0-F1
#
_entry.id   AF-A0A0R2BHY0-F1
#
_cell.length_a   1.000
_cell.length_b   1.000
_cell.length_c   1.000
_cell.angle_alpha   90.00
_cell.angle_beta   90.00
_cell.angle_gamma   90.00
#
_symmetry.space_group_name_H-M   'P 1'
#
loop_
_entity.id
_entity.type
_entity.pdbx_description
1 polymer ?
#
loop_
_entity_poly.entity_id
_entity_poly.type
_entity_poly.pdbx_seq_one_letter_code
_entity_poly.pdbx_strand_id
1 'polypeptide(L)'
;MLFISQSLIRLYKQFCQVIETMKKKYNVLLLGFSGLVMGIIYLFILNLNQFTGYTGDDFLYHFVYTGAWPSRYLNEYHNLWDFVSAVYTHMSIWNARMTSIIFEILAMQIPKTLFNILNSLIFVLVGLLLNILVSGRKAFLKPIHLLLTFLLMWFFLPGIGTTVLWVSGAANYLWPTVVIICFFLPFRFDMGSKNDWIGFGLFVLGLFAGLTNEVGGATAVLVALLFTVYNYRKSHGAGVLTQAAGVLGALVGFITQLSLSSGSAETQNYGQATGFIQHLSAVVFGTIHYSGFLLLAIFVLILLLFLRRQQMDNTVESLSVMGLFFSGAGLLGCGAIMASPITPARLWFASNILFIIALLMLIEAWQELRLQSFKTMFPLIIAVLGVGFVVIPSYTYNLKDIQNSYQYFYSAQAIARDAKNKEQTTARVPGMPITTNPYNAYDGTPYLVASDHPQKEWANTWFAKYYGLTRVYLDNSASLHKVPEKNFALVNWVINTYDKYLGKFQRKFIPIAPKVVLKTENFVDLTAKNKLYGQDFKPNNDNLPANKPWLRNALIRYVNVKTNQVVATEQITSPYNDSYDISHASTEGYRTLANNPRTYIFDRSFAQTINIKVTPEQHQMTLFFNNENGESVTTANIAGLTGEVLTIQLPPGYQHNHSKTMILPIRANSSWDKTITMTKIPFWHDRGRFLTLYIILLGLLLFVVYDVWLDREDKNQKL
;
A
#
# COMPACT_ATOMS: atom_id res chain seq x y z
N MET A 1 -31.05 62.11 30.17
CA MET A 1 -30.20 60.93 30.46
C MET A 1 -30.82 59.58 30.02
N LEU A 2 -32.15 59.37 30.13
CA LEU A 2 -32.82 58.11 29.75
C LEU A 2 -32.84 57.77 28.24
N PHE A 3 -32.81 58.75 27.32
CA PHE A 3 -32.86 58.51 25.86
C PHE A 3 -31.52 58.01 25.27
N ILE A 4 -30.39 58.34 25.92
CA ILE A 4 -29.05 57.94 25.47
C ILE A 4 -28.79 56.46 25.81
N SER A 5 -29.36 55.95 26.92
CA SER A 5 -29.16 54.54 27.31
C SER A 5 -29.92 53.55 26.42
N GLN A 6 -31.14 53.87 25.97
CA GLN A 6 -31.90 53.00 25.06
C GLN A 6 -31.25 52.89 23.68
N SER A 7 -30.65 53.98 23.19
CA SER A 7 -29.94 54.04 21.91
C SER A 7 -28.67 53.17 21.94
N LEU A 8 -27.90 53.25 23.03
CA LEU A 8 -26.72 52.41 23.27
C LEU A 8 -27.05 50.92 23.41
N ILE A 9 -28.14 50.58 24.11
CA ILE A 9 -28.62 49.18 24.23
C ILE A 9 -29.05 48.62 22.86
N ARG A 10 -29.70 49.44 22.03
CA ARG A 10 -30.12 49.05 20.68
C ARG A 10 -28.93 48.84 19.74
N LEU A 11 -27.92 49.71 19.83
CA LEU A 11 -26.66 49.58 19.08
C LEU A 11 -25.88 48.32 19.52
N TYR A 12 -25.82 48.05 20.83
CA TYR A 12 -25.20 46.84 21.38
C TYR A 12 -25.90 45.56 20.90
N LYS A 13 -27.24 45.52 20.94
CA LYS A 13 -28.01 44.39 20.41
C LYS A 13 -27.79 44.19 18.91
N GLN A 14 -27.78 45.26 18.10
CA GLN A 14 -27.46 45.18 16.67
C GLN A 14 -26.03 44.66 16.43
N PHE A 15 -25.06 45.12 17.21
CA PHE A 15 -23.67 44.67 17.12
C PHE A 15 -23.53 43.19 17.48
N CYS A 16 -24.17 42.72 18.56
CA CYS A 16 -24.22 41.30 18.91
C CYS A 16 -24.86 40.46 17.80
N GLN A 17 -25.96 40.93 17.21
CA GLN A 17 -26.64 40.24 16.11
C GLN A 17 -25.79 40.17 14.84
N VAL A 18 -25.02 41.22 14.53
CA VAL A 18 -24.03 41.22 13.44
C VAL A 18 -22.91 40.21 13.73
N ILE A 19 -22.36 40.19 14.95
CA ILE A 19 -21.33 39.22 15.34
C ILE A 19 -21.84 37.78 15.24
N GLU A 20 -23.06 37.51 15.72
CA GLU A 20 -23.68 36.19 15.67
C GLU A 20 -23.93 35.74 14.23
N THR A 21 -24.40 36.66 13.38
CA THR A 21 -24.59 36.41 11.94
C THR A 21 -23.25 36.13 11.24
N MET A 22 -22.19 36.88 11.57
CA MET A 22 -20.84 36.66 11.04
C MET A 22 -20.26 35.31 11.48
N LYS A 23 -20.40 34.94 12.76
CA LYS A 23 -20.01 33.62 13.28
C LYS A 23 -20.77 32.48 12.59
N LYS A 24 -22.08 32.63 12.38
CA LYS A 24 -22.91 31.64 11.66
C LYS A 24 -22.44 31.47 10.22
N LYS A 25 -22.20 32.57 9.49
CA LYS A 25 -21.66 32.51 8.11
C LYS A 25 -20.28 31.84 8.06
N TYR A 26 -19.39 32.16 9.00
CA TYR A 26 -18.07 31.55 9.10
C TYR A 26 -18.14 30.05 9.37
N ASN A 27 -19.01 29.60 10.28
CA ASN A 27 -19.20 28.17 10.54
C ASN A 27 -19.73 27.44 9.31
N VAL A 28 -20.68 28.03 8.57
CA VAL A 28 -21.18 27.44 7.30
C VAL A 28 -20.06 27.29 6.28
N LEU A 29 -19.16 28.27 6.17
CA LEU A 29 -17.98 28.18 5.29
C LEU A 29 -17.05 27.03 5.71
N LEU A 30 -16.74 26.91 7.01
CA LEU A 30 -15.90 25.83 7.54
C LEU A 30 -16.51 24.44 7.31
N LEU A 31 -17.84 24.31 7.51
CA LEU A 31 -18.57 23.09 7.19
C LEU A 31 -18.47 22.76 5.70
N GLY A 32 -18.63 23.76 4.82
CA GLY A 32 -18.45 23.62 3.38
C GLY A 32 -17.05 23.13 3.01
N PHE A 33 -16.01 23.68 3.64
CA PHE A 33 -14.63 23.22 3.43
C PHE A 33 -14.39 21.79 3.94
N SER A 34 -14.91 21.44 5.11
CA SER A 34 -14.82 20.06 5.62
C SER A 34 -15.53 19.08 4.69
N GLY A 35 -16.71 19.44 4.17
CA GLY A 35 -17.44 18.67 3.16
C GLY A 35 -16.65 18.50 1.87
N LEU A 36 -15.99 19.57 1.40
CA LEU A 36 -15.13 19.53 0.22
C LEU A 36 -13.91 18.63 0.42
N VAL A 37 -13.23 18.71 1.59
CA VAL A 37 -12.12 17.82 1.93
C VAL A 37 -12.57 16.37 1.86
N MET A 38 -13.68 16.02 2.52
CA MET A 38 -14.21 14.65 2.50
C MET A 38 -14.59 14.19 1.09
N GLY A 39 -15.24 15.05 0.30
CA GLY A 39 -15.63 14.73 -1.08
C GLY A 39 -14.43 14.50 -2.01
N ILE A 40 -13.37 15.30 -1.88
CA ILE A 40 -12.13 15.10 -2.65
C ILE A 40 -11.45 13.80 -2.23
N ILE A 41 -11.27 13.56 -0.93
CA ILE A 41 -10.62 12.32 -0.43
C ILE A 41 -11.42 11.09 -0.86
N TYR A 42 -12.76 11.14 -0.76
CA TYR A 42 -13.64 10.08 -1.24
C TYR A 42 -13.37 9.73 -2.71
N LEU A 43 -13.30 10.73 -3.60
CA LEU A 43 -13.05 10.50 -5.02
C LEU A 43 -11.67 9.91 -5.30
N PHE A 44 -10.65 10.31 -4.54
CA PHE A 44 -9.29 9.76 -4.67
C PHE A 44 -9.23 8.30 -4.24
N ILE A 45 -9.88 7.94 -3.14
CA ILE A 45 -9.92 6.55 -2.65
C ILE A 45 -10.82 5.67 -3.53
N LEU A 46 -11.94 6.22 -4.03
CA LEU A 46 -12.81 5.52 -4.99
C LEU A 46 -12.06 5.21 -6.29
N ASN A 47 -11.23 6.15 -6.75
CA ASN A 47 -10.38 5.95 -7.93
C ASN A 47 -9.38 4.80 -7.72
N LEU A 48 -8.83 4.60 -6.52
CA LEU A 48 -7.96 3.45 -6.24
C LEU A 48 -8.76 2.14 -6.17
N ASN A 49 -9.91 2.15 -5.49
CA ASN A 49 -10.76 0.97 -5.33
C ASN A 49 -11.26 0.42 -6.69
N GLN A 50 -11.59 1.27 -7.66
CA GLN A 50 -12.02 0.80 -9.00
C GLN A 50 -10.90 0.08 -9.77
N PHE A 51 -9.64 0.45 -9.54
CA PHE A 51 -8.47 -0.23 -10.11
C PHE A 51 -7.92 -1.33 -9.19
N THR A 52 -8.67 -1.77 -8.18
CA THR A 52 -8.26 -2.89 -7.32
C THR A 52 -9.16 -4.09 -7.55
N GLY A 53 -8.57 -5.15 -8.11
CA GLY A 53 -9.24 -6.43 -8.34
C GLY A 53 -9.33 -7.30 -7.10
N TYR A 54 -9.83 -8.51 -7.28
CA TYR A 54 -9.82 -9.53 -6.23
C TYR A 54 -8.44 -10.17 -6.09
N THR A 55 -8.07 -10.54 -4.86
CA THR A 55 -6.84 -11.26 -4.52
C THR A 55 -7.01 -12.10 -3.26
N GLY A 56 -6.10 -13.04 -3.01
CA GLY A 56 -6.12 -13.87 -1.80
C GLY A 56 -7.47 -14.55 -1.58
N ASP A 57 -8.00 -14.42 -0.36
CA ASP A 57 -9.23 -15.07 0.10
C ASP A 57 -10.51 -14.51 -0.52
N ASP A 58 -10.41 -13.44 -1.33
CA ASP A 58 -11.57 -12.80 -1.94
C ASP A 58 -12.42 -13.80 -2.75
N PHE A 59 -11.79 -14.69 -3.52
CA PHE A 59 -12.50 -15.68 -4.32
C PHE A 59 -13.18 -16.76 -3.47
N LEU A 60 -12.57 -17.11 -2.35
CA LEU A 60 -13.04 -18.14 -1.41
C LEU A 60 -14.33 -17.70 -0.71
N TYR A 61 -14.37 -16.47 -0.20
CA TYR A 61 -15.50 -15.98 0.61
C TYR A 61 -16.78 -15.64 -0.16
N HIS A 62 -16.80 -15.81 -1.49
CA HIS A 62 -18.05 -15.82 -2.25
C HIS A 62 -18.86 -17.12 -2.05
N PHE A 63 -18.24 -18.15 -1.46
CA PHE A 63 -18.88 -19.44 -1.17
C PHE A 63 -18.98 -19.66 0.34
N VAL A 64 -19.94 -20.48 0.77
CA VAL A 64 -20.12 -20.85 2.18
C VAL A 64 -18.83 -21.47 2.70
N TYR A 65 -18.21 -20.84 3.69
CA TYR A 65 -16.90 -21.23 4.17
C TYR A 65 -16.96 -22.58 4.90
N THR A 66 -16.30 -23.59 4.33
CA THR A 66 -16.15 -24.92 4.93
C THR A 66 -14.69 -25.30 5.23
N GLY A 67 -13.74 -24.38 4.96
CA GLY A 67 -12.30 -24.61 5.10
C GLY A 67 -11.50 -23.94 3.99
N ALA A 68 -10.17 -24.09 4.05
CA ALA A 68 -9.25 -23.41 3.12
C ALA A 68 -9.36 -23.89 1.67
N TRP A 69 -9.76 -25.14 1.42
CA TRP A 69 -9.92 -25.72 0.08
C TRP A 69 -11.39 -25.89 -0.29
N PRO A 70 -11.75 -25.82 -1.58
CA PRO A 70 -13.12 -26.04 -2.01
C PRO A 70 -13.63 -27.42 -1.57
N SER A 71 -14.83 -27.46 -0.99
CA SER A 71 -15.49 -28.72 -0.66
C SER A 71 -15.93 -29.46 -1.92
N ARG A 72 -16.30 -30.74 -1.77
CA ARG A 72 -16.89 -31.54 -2.86
C ARG A 72 -18.19 -30.91 -3.40
N TYR A 73 -18.96 -30.27 -2.53
CA TYR A 73 -20.23 -29.62 -2.84
C TYR A 73 -20.13 -28.14 -2.47
N LEU A 74 -19.72 -27.33 -3.45
CA LEU A 74 -19.58 -25.89 -3.30
C LEU A 74 -20.98 -25.26 -3.22
N ASN A 75 -21.23 -24.47 -2.18
CA ASN A 75 -22.52 -23.80 -1.97
C ASN A 75 -22.30 -22.29 -1.93
N GLU A 76 -23.25 -21.56 -2.53
CA GLU A 76 -23.37 -20.10 -2.38
C GLU A 76 -24.23 -19.76 -1.17
N TYR A 77 -24.16 -18.51 -0.70
CA TYR A 77 -24.98 -18.02 0.41
C TYR A 77 -26.40 -17.74 -0.06
N HIS A 78 -27.39 -18.45 0.48
CA HIS A 78 -28.81 -18.28 0.14
C HIS A 78 -29.62 -17.70 1.29
N ASN A 79 -29.15 -17.84 2.52
CA ASN A 79 -29.88 -17.40 3.72
C ASN A 79 -28.92 -16.98 4.86
N LEU A 80 -29.49 -16.43 5.94
CA LEU A 80 -28.72 -15.98 7.10
C LEU A 80 -28.03 -17.13 7.85
N TRP A 81 -28.58 -18.34 7.81
CA TRP A 81 -27.97 -19.49 8.47
C TRP A 81 -26.68 -19.93 7.78
N ASP A 82 -26.62 -19.87 6.44
CA ASP A 82 -25.37 -20.09 5.69
C ASP A 82 -24.28 -19.12 6.14
N PHE A 83 -24.65 -17.85 6.34
CA PHE A 83 -23.74 -16.81 6.83
C PHE A 83 -23.25 -17.10 8.26
N VAL A 84 -24.18 -17.37 9.19
CA VAL A 84 -23.84 -17.69 10.59
C VAL A 84 -22.98 -18.95 10.68
N SER A 85 -23.31 -19.98 9.91
CA SER A 85 -22.54 -21.22 9.83
C SER A 85 -21.14 -20.95 9.30
N ALA A 86 -20.99 -20.15 8.24
CA ALA A 86 -19.68 -19.82 7.69
C ALA A 86 -18.79 -19.06 8.69
N VAL A 87 -19.35 -18.07 9.40
CA VAL A 87 -18.62 -17.34 10.46
C VAL A 87 -18.20 -18.30 11.57
N TYR A 88 -19.11 -19.15 12.06
CA TYR A 88 -18.81 -20.14 13.10
C TYR A 88 -17.72 -21.13 12.67
N THR A 89 -17.86 -21.71 11.47
CA THR A 89 -16.89 -22.65 10.91
C THR A 89 -15.52 -21.99 10.74
N HIS A 90 -15.48 -20.76 10.22
CA HIS A 90 -14.23 -20.01 10.12
C HIS A 90 -13.57 -19.80 11.48
N MET A 91 -14.33 -19.36 12.47
CA MET A 91 -13.83 -19.16 13.84
C MET A 91 -13.29 -20.44 14.48
N SER A 92 -13.88 -21.59 14.17
CA SER A 92 -13.48 -22.89 14.71
C SER A 92 -12.26 -23.52 14.03
N ILE A 93 -11.93 -23.11 12.80
CA ILE A 93 -10.87 -23.73 11.99
C ILE A 93 -9.66 -22.81 11.82
N TRP A 94 -9.89 -21.53 11.48
CA TRP A 94 -8.85 -20.65 10.98
C TRP A 94 -8.36 -19.63 12.01
N ASN A 95 -9.22 -18.68 12.41
CA ASN A 95 -8.98 -17.77 13.54
C ASN A 95 -10.30 -17.16 14.03
N ALA A 96 -10.31 -16.71 15.28
CA ALA A 96 -11.52 -16.25 15.96
C ALA A 96 -11.76 -14.73 15.85
N ARG A 97 -11.37 -14.12 14.72
CA ARG A 97 -11.54 -12.68 14.42
C ARG A 97 -13.00 -12.34 14.03
N MET A 98 -13.97 -12.71 14.86
CA MET A 98 -15.41 -12.73 14.51
C MET A 98 -15.90 -11.46 13.82
N THR A 99 -15.58 -10.29 14.37
CA THR A 99 -16.06 -9.01 13.84
C THR A 99 -15.49 -8.76 12.44
N SER A 100 -14.22 -9.07 12.22
CA SER A 100 -13.59 -9.00 10.91
C SER A 100 -14.21 -9.99 9.92
N ILE A 101 -14.43 -11.24 10.34
CA ILE A 101 -14.99 -12.29 9.46
C ILE A 101 -16.43 -11.99 9.05
N ILE A 102 -17.23 -11.40 9.95
CA ILE A 102 -18.58 -10.89 9.60
C ILE A 102 -18.47 -9.88 8.45
N PHE A 103 -17.53 -8.93 8.52
CA PHE A 103 -17.34 -7.96 7.46
C PHE A 103 -16.75 -8.57 6.19
N GLU A 104 -15.79 -9.49 6.29
CA GLU A 104 -15.14 -10.14 5.14
C GLU A 104 -16.17 -10.89 4.29
N ILE A 105 -16.97 -11.76 4.93
CA ILE A 105 -18.00 -12.53 4.23
C ILE A 105 -19.05 -11.58 3.65
N LEU A 106 -19.50 -10.58 4.43
CA LEU A 106 -20.50 -9.61 3.97
C LEU A 106 -20.01 -8.79 2.76
N ALA A 107 -18.74 -8.41 2.74
CA ALA A 107 -18.14 -7.67 1.63
C ALA A 107 -18.10 -8.46 0.32
N MET A 108 -18.04 -9.79 0.36
CA MET A 108 -18.08 -10.64 -0.83
C MET A 108 -19.50 -10.91 -1.35
N GLN A 109 -20.53 -10.69 -0.54
CA GLN A 109 -21.92 -10.91 -0.97
C GLN A 109 -22.49 -9.74 -1.79
N ILE A 110 -21.75 -8.64 -1.90
CA ILE A 110 -22.17 -7.46 -2.65
C ILE A 110 -21.34 -7.31 -3.94
N PRO A 111 -21.89 -6.69 -5.01
CA PRO A 111 -21.14 -6.45 -6.23
C PRO A 111 -19.88 -5.60 -5.96
N LYS A 112 -18.75 -5.95 -6.60
CA LYS A 112 -17.46 -5.24 -6.42
C LYS A 112 -17.57 -3.73 -6.57
N THR A 113 -18.38 -3.25 -7.52
CA THR A 113 -18.61 -1.81 -7.72
C THR A 113 -19.26 -1.15 -6.49
N LEU A 114 -20.23 -1.82 -5.85
CA LEU A 114 -20.84 -1.33 -4.63
C LEU A 114 -19.85 -1.39 -3.45
N PHE A 115 -19.06 -2.46 -3.34
CA PHE A 115 -17.97 -2.53 -2.37
C PHE A 115 -17.02 -1.33 -2.53
N ASN A 116 -16.58 -0.99 -3.75
CA ASN A 116 -15.68 0.13 -4.00
C ASN A 116 -16.24 1.46 -3.48
N ILE A 117 -17.54 1.69 -3.66
CA ILE A 117 -18.26 2.88 -3.17
C ILE A 117 -18.28 2.88 -1.63
N LEU A 118 -18.73 1.79 -1.01
CA LEU A 118 -18.88 1.68 0.44
C LEU A 118 -17.53 1.74 1.16
N ASN A 119 -16.52 1.03 0.66
CA ASN A 119 -15.19 1.01 1.23
C ASN A 119 -14.54 2.40 1.21
N SER A 120 -14.73 3.17 0.13
CA SER A 120 -14.27 4.55 0.04
C SER A 120 -15.00 5.48 1.02
N LEU A 121 -16.29 5.26 1.26
CA LEU A 121 -17.05 5.97 2.30
C LEU A 121 -16.55 5.61 3.70
N ILE A 122 -16.24 4.34 3.96
CA ILE A 122 -15.72 3.88 5.25
C ILE A 122 -14.35 4.50 5.55
N PHE A 123 -13.46 4.63 4.55
CA PHE A 123 -12.20 5.35 4.72
C PHE A 123 -12.41 6.80 5.19
N VAL A 124 -13.35 7.51 4.54
CA VAL A 124 -13.72 8.89 4.92
C VAL A 124 -14.37 8.93 6.30
N LEU A 125 -15.24 7.96 6.61
CA LEU A 125 -15.88 7.83 7.92
C LEU A 125 -14.86 7.61 9.03
N VAL A 126 -13.85 6.76 8.82
CA VAL A 126 -12.76 6.58 9.80
C VAL A 126 -12.07 7.90 10.06
N GLY A 127 -11.61 8.62 9.03
CA GLY A 127 -10.97 9.93 9.22
C GLY A 127 -11.86 10.96 9.92
N LEU A 128 -13.16 10.98 9.61
CA LEU A 128 -14.13 11.80 10.32
C LEU A 128 -14.26 11.40 11.80
N LEU A 129 -14.35 10.10 12.09
CA LEU A 129 -14.47 9.59 13.46
C LEU A 129 -13.22 9.88 14.29
N LEU A 130 -12.01 9.80 13.70
CA LEU A 130 -10.77 10.24 14.35
C LEU A 130 -10.86 11.73 14.71
N ASN A 131 -11.33 12.56 13.77
CA ASN A 131 -11.47 13.99 14.00
C ASN A 131 -12.56 14.31 15.04
N ILE A 132 -13.65 13.54 15.11
CA ILE A 132 -14.67 13.61 16.17
C ILE A 132 -14.09 13.22 17.52
N LEU A 133 -13.33 12.13 17.59
CA LEU A 133 -12.71 11.67 18.83
C LEU A 133 -11.79 12.75 19.43
N VAL A 134 -11.05 13.47 18.58
CA VAL A 134 -10.13 14.55 18.95
C VAL A 134 -10.87 15.86 19.29
N SER A 135 -11.65 16.37 18.35
CA SER A 135 -12.22 17.73 18.40
C SER A 135 -13.65 17.80 18.96
N GLY A 136 -14.27 16.66 19.25
CA GLY A 136 -15.66 16.56 19.70
C GLY A 136 -16.63 17.29 18.76
N ARG A 137 -17.51 18.13 19.33
CA ARG A 137 -18.53 18.88 18.57
C ARG A 137 -17.95 19.83 17.50
N LYS A 138 -16.67 20.21 17.60
CA LYS A 138 -16.00 21.11 16.65
C LYS A 138 -15.38 20.38 15.45
N ALA A 139 -15.47 19.04 15.36
CA ALA A 139 -14.79 18.27 14.32
C ALA A 139 -15.09 18.77 12.89
N PHE A 140 -16.36 19.03 12.58
CA PHE A 140 -16.76 19.53 11.26
C PHE A 140 -16.36 21.00 11.01
N LEU A 141 -15.96 21.73 12.05
CA LEU A 141 -15.52 23.13 11.98
C LEU A 141 -13.99 23.25 11.91
N LYS A 142 -13.24 22.14 11.85
CA LYS A 142 -11.78 22.13 11.74
C LYS A 142 -11.30 21.44 10.44
N PRO A 143 -11.54 22.04 9.26
CA PRO A 143 -11.19 21.42 7.97
C PRO A 143 -9.68 21.14 7.81
N ILE A 144 -8.82 21.97 8.40
CA ILE A 144 -7.36 21.73 8.36
C ILE A 144 -6.95 20.53 9.22
N HIS A 145 -7.61 20.30 10.37
CA HIS A 145 -7.36 19.10 11.18
C HIS A 145 -7.85 17.85 10.46
N LEU A 146 -9.02 17.94 9.82
CA LEU A 146 -9.57 16.87 9.02
C LEU A 146 -8.66 16.52 7.83
N LEU A 147 -8.17 17.53 7.11
CA LEU A 147 -7.20 17.34 6.03
C LEU A 147 -5.89 16.73 6.54
N LEU A 148 -5.36 17.23 7.65
CA LEU A 148 -4.17 16.66 8.30
C LEU A 148 -4.41 15.18 8.68
N THR A 149 -5.58 14.85 9.20
CA THR A 149 -5.96 13.47 9.55
C THR A 149 -5.87 12.56 8.33
N PHE A 150 -6.46 12.94 7.19
CA PHE A 150 -6.38 12.14 5.96
C PHE A 150 -4.97 12.04 5.38
N LEU A 151 -4.17 13.10 5.48
CA LEU A 151 -2.76 13.07 5.07
C LEU A 151 -1.95 12.11 5.95
N LEU A 152 -2.17 12.13 7.27
CA LEU A 152 -1.55 11.17 8.19
C LEU A 152 -1.99 9.74 7.88
N MET A 153 -3.29 9.51 7.63
CA MET A 153 -3.79 8.20 7.24
C MET A 153 -3.12 7.69 5.95
N TRP A 154 -2.95 8.55 4.94
CA TRP A 154 -2.28 8.15 3.70
C TRP A 154 -0.84 7.67 3.93
N PHE A 155 -0.05 8.37 4.75
CA PHE A 155 1.37 8.05 4.93
C PHE A 155 1.66 7.05 6.05
N PHE A 156 0.79 6.94 7.05
CA PHE A 156 1.05 6.18 8.27
C PHE A 156 0.11 4.99 8.48
N LEU A 157 -0.90 4.76 7.63
CA LEU A 157 -1.57 3.45 7.61
C LEU A 157 -0.67 2.44 6.88
N PRO A 158 -0.12 1.43 7.57
CA PRO A 158 0.77 0.47 6.95
C PRO A 158 0.01 -0.45 6.02
N GLY A 159 0.63 -0.78 4.88
CA GLY A 159 0.07 -1.71 3.91
C GLY A 159 -1.28 -1.28 3.37
N ILE A 160 -1.47 -0.01 2.97
CA ILE A 160 -2.74 0.51 2.41
C ILE A 160 -3.35 -0.43 1.34
N GLY A 161 -2.51 -1.06 0.53
CA GLY A 161 -2.96 -2.07 -0.42
C GLY A 161 -3.72 -3.21 0.26
N THR A 162 -3.15 -3.77 1.32
CA THR A 162 -3.68 -4.93 2.06
C THR A 162 -4.59 -4.58 3.23
N THR A 163 -4.69 -3.31 3.65
CA THR A 163 -5.53 -2.88 4.79
C THR A 163 -6.68 -1.96 4.40
N VAL A 164 -6.61 -1.33 3.22
CA VAL A 164 -7.61 -0.36 2.74
C VAL A 164 -8.20 -0.76 1.39
N LEU A 165 -7.44 -1.36 0.46
CA LEU A 165 -7.92 -1.61 -0.91
C LEU A 165 -8.32 -3.07 -1.19
N TRP A 166 -7.54 -4.03 -0.71
CA TRP A 166 -7.89 -5.46 -0.74
C TRP A 166 -9.23 -5.68 -0.02
N VAL A 167 -10.15 -6.44 -0.61
CA VAL A 167 -11.52 -6.57 -0.09
C VAL A 167 -11.53 -7.23 1.30
N SER A 168 -10.98 -8.45 1.43
CA SER A 168 -10.86 -9.09 2.75
C SER A 168 -10.00 -8.26 3.71
N GLY A 169 -8.91 -7.66 3.22
CA GLY A 169 -8.05 -6.80 4.01
C GLY A 169 -8.76 -5.59 4.62
N ALA A 170 -9.50 -4.85 3.81
CA ALA A 170 -10.27 -3.69 4.26
C ALA A 170 -11.36 -4.08 5.27
N ALA A 171 -12.01 -5.22 5.04
CA ALA A 171 -13.00 -5.76 5.97
C ALA A 171 -12.38 -6.28 7.29
N ASN A 172 -11.09 -6.58 7.33
CA ASN A 172 -10.38 -7.03 8.52
C ASN A 172 -9.68 -5.91 9.31
N TYR A 173 -9.35 -4.79 8.65
CA TYR A 173 -8.61 -3.69 9.27
C TYR A 173 -9.41 -2.38 9.27
N LEU A 174 -9.79 -1.88 8.10
CA LEU A 174 -10.45 -0.59 7.97
C LEU A 174 -11.88 -0.57 8.56
N TRP A 175 -12.70 -1.58 8.25
CA TRP A 175 -14.09 -1.62 8.70
C TRP A 175 -14.21 -1.85 10.22
N PRO A 176 -13.47 -2.80 10.84
CA PRO A 176 -13.47 -2.97 12.29
C PRO A 176 -12.96 -1.75 13.06
N THR A 177 -12.13 -0.91 12.43
CA THR A 177 -11.68 0.35 13.03
C THR A 177 -12.84 1.31 13.31
N VAL A 178 -13.92 1.28 12.51
CA VAL A 178 -15.15 2.02 12.82
C VAL A 178 -15.73 1.56 14.15
N VAL A 179 -15.81 0.24 14.39
CA VAL A 179 -16.30 -0.35 15.64
C VAL A 179 -15.42 0.07 16.81
N ILE A 180 -14.10 -0.03 16.67
CA ILE A 180 -13.13 0.33 17.71
C ILE A 180 -13.23 1.82 18.08
N ILE A 181 -13.28 2.72 17.09
CA ILE A 181 -13.36 4.17 17.39
C ILE A 181 -14.73 4.50 18.01
N CYS A 182 -15.82 3.94 17.49
CA CYS A 182 -17.14 4.09 18.10
C CYS A 182 -17.16 3.60 19.55
N PHE A 183 -16.46 2.50 19.84
CA PHE A 183 -16.29 1.98 21.19
C PHE A 183 -15.52 2.96 22.09
N PHE A 184 -14.55 3.72 21.58
CA PHE A 184 -13.82 4.72 22.36
C PHE A 184 -14.61 6.00 22.68
N LEU A 185 -15.61 6.37 21.87
CA LEU A 185 -16.34 7.64 22.04
C LEU A 185 -17.00 7.79 23.43
N PRO A 186 -17.73 6.79 23.97
CA PRO A 186 -18.34 6.89 25.29
C PRO A 186 -17.33 7.09 26.42
N PHE A 187 -16.15 6.48 26.31
CA PHE A 187 -15.07 6.63 27.29
C PHE A 187 -14.42 8.01 27.21
N ARG A 188 -14.13 8.48 25.99
CA ARG A 188 -13.50 9.79 25.74
C ARG A 188 -14.34 10.95 26.22
N PHE A 189 -15.66 10.88 26.04
CA PHE A 189 -16.59 11.95 26.40
C PHE A 189 -17.28 11.71 27.74
N ASP A 190 -16.84 10.72 28.52
CA ASP A 190 -17.39 10.34 29.81
C ASP A 190 -18.92 10.21 29.78
N MET A 191 -19.42 9.52 28.75
CA MET A 191 -20.86 9.28 28.58
C MET A 191 -21.32 8.24 29.59
N GLY A 192 -21.76 8.71 30.75
CA GLY A 192 -22.34 7.88 31.79
C GLY A 192 -23.86 7.83 31.76
N SER A 193 -24.43 6.66 32.04
CA SER A 193 -25.87 6.52 32.26
C SER A 193 -26.17 5.62 33.45
N LYS A 194 -27.26 5.91 34.16
CA LYS A 194 -27.85 4.99 35.15
C LYS A 194 -28.73 3.91 34.49
N ASN A 195 -28.91 3.96 33.18
CA ASN A 195 -29.72 3.00 32.44
C ASN A 195 -28.87 1.77 32.06
N ASP A 196 -29.23 0.62 32.61
CA ASP A 196 -28.55 -0.66 32.38
C ASP A 196 -28.49 -1.05 30.89
N TRP A 197 -29.46 -0.63 30.07
CA TRP A 197 -29.45 -0.89 28.62
C TRP A 197 -28.29 -0.21 27.90
N ILE A 198 -27.84 0.95 28.38
CA ILE A 198 -26.66 1.64 27.82
C ILE A 198 -25.39 0.90 28.22
N GLY A 199 -25.33 0.37 29.45
CA GLY A 199 -24.24 -0.50 29.90
C GLY A 199 -24.17 -1.80 29.08
N PHE A 200 -25.31 -2.45 28.84
CA PHE A 200 -25.40 -3.64 28.00
C PHE A 200 -25.00 -3.35 26.55
N GLY A 201 -25.47 -2.24 25.97
CA GLY A 201 -25.07 -1.82 24.63
C GLY A 201 -23.56 -1.58 24.52
N LEU A 202 -22.95 -0.96 25.54
CA LEU A 202 -21.50 -0.77 25.58
C LEU A 202 -20.73 -2.08 25.80
N PHE A 203 -21.27 -3.02 26.57
CA PHE A 203 -20.74 -4.39 26.68
C PHE A 203 -20.73 -5.09 25.32
N VAL A 204 -21.84 -5.06 24.58
CA VAL A 204 -21.94 -5.67 23.24
C VAL A 204 -20.98 -5.00 22.25
N LEU A 205 -20.90 -3.67 22.26
CA LEU A 205 -19.95 -2.93 21.41
C LEU A 205 -18.50 -3.27 21.79
N GLY A 206 -18.20 -3.41 23.08
CA GLY A 206 -16.93 -3.88 23.60
C GLY A 206 -16.61 -5.29 23.10
N LEU A 207 -17.57 -6.22 23.16
CA LEU A 207 -17.41 -7.58 22.66
C LEU A 207 -16.99 -7.61 21.19
N PHE A 208 -17.66 -6.81 20.33
CA PHE A 208 -17.27 -6.68 18.93
C PHE A 208 -15.89 -6.03 18.75
N ALA A 209 -15.52 -5.03 19.56
CA ALA A 209 -14.20 -4.42 19.52
C ALA A 209 -13.08 -5.40 19.94
N GLY A 210 -13.34 -6.25 20.95
CA GLY A 210 -12.44 -7.29 21.42
C GLY A 210 -12.23 -8.42 20.41
N LEU A 211 -13.26 -8.76 19.62
CA LEU A 211 -13.26 -9.81 18.59
C LEU A 211 -12.84 -9.33 17.18
N THR A 212 -12.10 -8.22 17.09
CA THR A 212 -11.60 -7.69 15.81
C THR A 212 -10.38 -8.47 15.32
N ASN A 213 -9.18 -8.01 15.66
CA ASN A 213 -7.92 -8.74 15.47
C ASN A 213 -7.06 -8.61 16.73
N GLU A 214 -5.93 -9.30 16.79
CA GLU A 214 -5.12 -9.46 18.02
C GLU A 214 -4.65 -8.10 18.57
N VAL A 215 -4.23 -7.20 17.68
CA VAL A 215 -3.76 -5.86 18.06
C VAL A 215 -4.95 -4.93 18.36
N GLY A 216 -5.98 -4.95 17.52
CA GLY A 216 -7.20 -4.13 17.68
C GLY A 216 -7.94 -4.44 18.97
N GLY A 217 -8.18 -5.72 19.26
CA GLY A 217 -8.84 -6.17 20.48
C GLY A 217 -8.03 -5.86 21.74
N ALA A 218 -6.73 -6.15 21.75
CA ALA A 218 -5.84 -5.86 22.88
C ALA A 218 -5.81 -4.37 23.22
N THR A 219 -5.66 -3.53 22.19
CA THR A 219 -5.61 -2.08 22.38
C THR A 219 -6.97 -1.49 22.74
N ALA A 220 -8.08 -2.06 22.25
CA ALA A 220 -9.42 -1.65 22.64
C ALA A 220 -9.65 -1.83 24.15
N VAL A 221 -9.29 -3.00 24.69
CA VAL A 221 -9.35 -3.29 26.13
C VAL A 221 -8.51 -2.29 26.92
N LEU A 222 -7.26 -2.10 26.52
CA LEU A 222 -6.31 -1.24 27.23
C LEU A 222 -6.77 0.22 27.26
N VAL A 223 -7.16 0.79 26.12
CA VAL A 223 -7.61 2.18 26.03
C VAL A 223 -8.86 2.38 26.87
N ALA A 224 -9.86 1.49 26.75
CA ALA A 224 -11.08 1.57 27.53
C ALA A 224 -10.80 1.49 29.04
N LEU A 225 -9.89 0.62 29.47
CA LEU A 225 -9.48 0.51 30.87
C LEU A 225 -8.81 1.79 31.37
N LEU A 226 -7.86 2.35 30.61
CA LEU A 226 -7.16 3.59 30.97
C LEU A 226 -8.13 4.77 31.13
N PHE A 227 -9.07 4.94 30.19
CA PHE A 227 -10.11 5.96 30.29
C PHE A 227 -11.03 5.73 31.48
N THR A 228 -11.45 4.49 31.74
CA THR A 228 -12.33 4.16 32.87
C THR A 228 -11.67 4.52 34.20
N VAL A 229 -10.39 4.18 34.37
CA VAL A 229 -9.62 4.53 35.57
C VAL A 229 -9.45 6.05 35.71
N TYR A 230 -9.17 6.74 34.60
CA TYR A 230 -9.04 8.21 34.59
C TYR A 230 -10.35 8.91 34.97
N ASN A 231 -11.47 8.50 34.36
CA ASN A 231 -12.79 9.08 34.62
C ASN A 231 -13.25 8.79 36.05
N TYR A 232 -13.01 7.59 36.58
CA TYR A 232 -13.31 7.22 37.96
C TYR A 232 -12.61 8.15 38.98
N ARG A 233 -11.32 8.48 38.73
CA ARG A 233 -10.57 9.40 39.59
C ARG A 233 -11.13 10.83 39.57
N LYS A 234 -11.78 11.24 38.49
CA LYS A 234 -12.37 12.58 38.33
C LYS A 234 -13.79 12.66 38.92
N SER A 235 -14.57 11.58 38.76
CA SER A 235 -15.96 11.51 39.22
C SER A 235 -16.35 10.06 39.50
N HIS A 236 -16.90 9.80 40.69
CA HIS A 236 -17.35 8.46 41.12
C HIS A 236 -18.80 8.17 40.68
N GLY A 237 -19.23 8.74 39.56
CA GLY A 237 -20.62 8.67 39.08
C GLY A 237 -20.99 7.31 38.45
N ALA A 238 -22.28 7.14 38.18
CA ALA A 238 -22.83 5.94 37.53
C ALA A 238 -22.21 5.60 36.15
N GLY A 239 -21.58 6.59 35.50
CA GLY A 239 -20.88 6.38 34.23
C GLY A 239 -19.71 5.40 34.29
N VAL A 240 -19.10 5.22 35.46
CA VAL A 240 -17.99 4.28 35.63
C VAL A 240 -18.48 2.83 35.53
N LEU A 241 -19.67 2.51 36.05
CA LEU A 241 -20.25 1.17 35.91
C LEU A 241 -20.60 0.87 34.46
N THR A 242 -21.12 1.84 33.72
CA THR A 242 -21.37 1.72 32.27
C THR A 242 -20.07 1.43 31.53
N GLN A 243 -19.01 2.21 31.79
CA GLN A 243 -17.70 2.04 31.18
C GLN A 243 -17.06 0.69 31.55
N ALA A 244 -17.21 0.25 32.81
CA ALA A 244 -16.74 -1.04 33.28
C ALA A 244 -17.43 -2.20 32.55
N ALA A 245 -18.73 -2.11 32.26
CA ALA A 245 -19.42 -3.10 31.42
C ALA A 245 -18.83 -3.15 30.00
N GLY A 246 -18.49 -1.99 29.42
CA GLY A 246 -17.78 -1.92 28.15
C GLY A 246 -16.41 -2.60 28.18
N VAL A 247 -15.60 -2.32 29.21
CA VAL A 247 -14.30 -2.96 29.43
C VAL A 247 -14.46 -4.47 29.57
N LEU A 248 -15.46 -4.92 30.34
CA LEU A 248 -15.75 -6.34 30.53
C LEU A 248 -16.10 -7.00 29.19
N GLY A 249 -16.94 -6.37 28.36
CA GLY A 249 -17.29 -6.86 27.04
C GLY A 249 -16.09 -7.01 26.13
N ALA A 250 -15.24 -5.97 26.07
CA ALA A 250 -14.00 -6.02 25.29
C ALA A 250 -13.03 -7.09 25.79
N LEU A 251 -12.91 -7.25 27.11
CA LEU A 251 -12.07 -8.28 27.71
C LEU A 251 -12.57 -9.69 27.39
N VAL A 252 -13.88 -9.93 27.52
CA VAL A 252 -14.50 -11.20 27.14
C VAL A 252 -14.24 -11.49 25.66
N GLY A 253 -14.49 -10.52 24.78
CA GLY A 253 -14.26 -10.69 23.34
C GLY A 253 -12.81 -11.00 23.00
N PHE A 254 -11.88 -10.25 23.58
CA PHE A 254 -10.45 -10.45 23.35
C PHE A 254 -9.95 -11.81 23.88
N ILE A 255 -10.38 -12.21 25.08
CA ILE A 255 -10.03 -13.53 25.65
C ILE A 255 -10.62 -14.64 24.78
N THR A 256 -11.89 -14.55 24.38
CA THR A 256 -12.51 -15.53 23.48
C THR A 256 -11.74 -15.67 22.18
N GLN A 257 -11.32 -14.55 21.57
CA GLN A 257 -10.48 -14.58 20.37
C GLN A 257 -9.17 -15.32 20.63
N LEU A 258 -8.42 -14.96 21.68
CA LEU A 258 -7.14 -15.60 21.98
C LEU A 258 -7.29 -17.10 22.27
N SER A 259 -8.29 -17.49 23.05
CA SER A 259 -8.53 -18.88 23.41
C SER A 259 -8.86 -19.75 22.20
N LEU A 260 -9.68 -19.25 21.27
CA LEU A 260 -10.09 -19.99 20.08
C LEU A 260 -9.04 -19.94 18.96
N SER A 261 -8.29 -18.84 18.84
CA SER A 261 -7.19 -18.74 17.86
C SER A 261 -5.95 -19.55 18.29
N SER A 262 -5.78 -19.85 19.58
CA SER A 262 -4.68 -20.68 20.07
C SER A 262 -4.76 -22.10 19.49
N GLY A 263 -3.71 -22.54 18.78
CA GLY A 263 -3.66 -23.87 18.15
C GLY A 263 -4.46 -24.00 16.85
N SER A 264 -4.98 -22.88 16.32
CA SER A 264 -5.71 -22.81 15.05
C SER A 264 -4.83 -23.13 13.83
N ALA A 265 -5.46 -23.34 12.66
CA ALA A 265 -4.74 -23.59 11.41
C ALA A 265 -3.82 -22.41 11.03
N GLU A 266 -4.17 -21.16 11.36
CA GLU A 266 -3.29 -20.01 11.12
C GLU A 266 -1.99 -20.14 11.93
N THR A 267 -2.09 -20.48 13.22
CA THR A 267 -0.91 -20.68 14.08
C THR A 267 -0.05 -21.85 13.60
N GLN A 268 -0.67 -22.94 13.16
CA GLN A 268 0.07 -24.11 12.66
C GLN A 268 0.75 -23.85 11.31
N ASN A 269 0.07 -23.16 10.40
CA ASN A 269 0.57 -22.91 9.05
C ASN A 269 1.66 -21.83 9.01
N TYR A 270 1.54 -20.81 9.87
CA TYR A 270 2.43 -19.65 9.84
C TYR A 270 3.38 -19.57 11.03
N GLY A 271 3.19 -20.38 12.07
CA GLY A 271 4.01 -20.42 13.28
C GLY A 271 5.43 -20.90 12.99
N GLN A 272 6.27 -20.01 12.47
CA GLN A 272 7.71 -20.26 12.34
C GLN A 272 8.35 -20.24 13.73
N ALA A 273 9.26 -21.18 13.98
CA ALA A 273 10.14 -21.15 15.14
C ALA A 273 11.27 -20.11 14.96
N THR A 274 10.92 -18.85 14.64
CA THR A 274 11.90 -17.76 14.65
C THR A 274 12.32 -17.51 16.09
N GLY A 275 13.63 -17.41 16.36
CA GLY A 275 14.12 -17.15 17.71
C GLY A 275 13.53 -15.84 18.26
N PHE A 276 13.16 -15.82 19.55
CA PHE A 276 12.51 -14.67 20.19
C PHE A 276 13.19 -13.32 19.89
N ILE A 277 14.53 -13.30 19.89
CA ILE A 277 15.33 -12.09 19.60
C ILE A 277 15.17 -11.62 18.14
N GLN A 278 15.10 -12.55 17.18
CA GLN A 278 14.86 -12.20 15.78
C GLN A 278 13.46 -11.60 15.61
N HIS A 279 12.45 -12.23 16.21
CA HIS A 279 11.08 -11.74 16.16
C HIS A 279 10.93 -10.37 16.83
N LEU A 280 11.53 -10.18 18.01
CA LEU A 280 11.59 -8.89 18.70
C LEU A 280 12.27 -7.82 17.85
N SER A 281 13.39 -8.15 17.21
CA SER A 281 14.07 -7.20 16.33
C SER A 281 13.22 -6.83 15.12
N ALA A 282 12.51 -7.79 14.51
CA ALA A 282 11.55 -7.52 13.43
C ALA A 282 10.43 -6.58 13.89
N VAL A 283 9.90 -6.76 15.11
CA VAL A 283 8.87 -5.87 15.67
C VAL A 283 9.42 -4.46 15.93
N VAL A 284 10.63 -4.34 16.48
CA VAL A 284 11.26 -3.03 16.74
C VAL A 284 11.56 -2.30 15.42
N PHE A 285 12.21 -2.97 14.46
CA PHE A 285 12.52 -2.38 13.17
C PHE A 285 11.27 -2.07 12.35
N GLY A 286 10.25 -2.93 12.40
CA GLY A 286 8.94 -2.67 11.81
C GLY A 286 8.28 -1.44 12.42
N THR A 287 8.33 -1.28 13.75
CA THR A 287 7.78 -0.09 14.44
C THR A 287 8.52 1.18 14.02
N ILE A 288 9.84 1.15 13.93
CA ILE A 288 10.63 2.29 13.45
C ILE A 288 10.27 2.61 12.00
N HIS A 289 10.14 1.59 11.14
CA HIS A 289 9.84 1.76 9.72
C HIS A 289 8.43 2.31 9.48
N TYR A 290 7.41 1.73 10.11
CA TYR A 290 6.00 2.07 9.86
C TYR A 290 5.46 3.19 10.76
N SER A 291 6.09 3.47 11.90
CA SER A 291 5.57 4.44 12.89
C SER A 291 6.61 5.50 13.32
N GLY A 292 7.88 5.39 12.91
CA GLY A 292 8.98 6.16 13.50
C GLY A 292 8.85 7.69 13.38
N PHE A 293 8.47 8.21 12.21
CA PHE A 293 8.26 9.66 12.06
C PHE A 293 7.06 10.18 12.86
N LEU A 294 6.01 9.36 12.98
CA LEU A 294 4.83 9.69 13.77
C LEU A 294 5.17 9.73 15.27
N LEU A 295 5.90 8.71 15.76
CA LEU A 295 6.42 8.64 17.12
C LEU A 295 7.37 9.79 17.45
N LEU A 296 8.21 10.22 16.51
CA LEU A 296 9.09 11.37 16.68
C LEU A 296 8.30 12.65 16.93
N ALA A 297 7.27 12.92 16.12
CA ALA A 297 6.42 14.10 16.31
C ALA A 297 5.65 14.05 17.65
N ILE A 298 5.12 12.88 18.01
CA ILE A 298 4.46 12.64 19.30
C ILE A 298 5.42 12.89 20.46
N PHE A 299 6.64 12.36 20.40
CA PHE A 299 7.66 12.54 21.43
C PHE A 299 8.00 14.02 21.65
N VAL A 300 8.20 14.78 20.56
CA VAL A 300 8.49 16.22 20.65
C VAL A 300 7.33 16.98 21.29
N LEU A 301 6.08 16.68 20.92
CA LEU A 301 4.90 17.33 21.52
C LEU A 301 4.70 16.94 23.00
N ILE A 302 4.89 15.67 23.36
CA ILE A 302 4.86 15.23 24.76
C ILE A 302 5.91 15.98 25.57
N LEU A 303 7.14 16.05 25.08
CA LEU A 303 8.22 16.77 25.76
C LEU A 303 7.89 18.25 25.90
N LEU A 304 7.41 18.90 24.84
CA LEU A 304 7.00 20.31 24.85
C LEU A 304 5.91 20.55 25.90
N LEU A 305 4.83 19.78 25.87
CA LEU A 305 3.72 19.89 26.81
C LEU A 305 4.18 19.62 28.25
N PHE A 306 5.04 18.62 28.47
CA PHE A 306 5.63 18.34 29.78
C PHE A 306 6.47 19.52 30.32
N LEU A 307 7.25 20.18 29.47
CA LEU A 307 8.02 21.38 29.83
C LEU A 307 7.10 22.57 30.14
N ARG A 308 5.89 22.61 29.58
CA ARG A 308 4.86 23.63 29.80
C ARG A 308 3.80 23.26 30.84
N ARG A 309 3.96 22.15 31.57
CA ARG A 309 2.92 21.62 32.49
C ARG A 309 2.37 22.63 33.50
N GLN A 310 3.18 23.59 33.96
CA GLN A 310 2.76 24.62 34.90
C GLN A 310 1.79 25.65 34.29
N GLN A 311 1.65 25.68 32.96
CA GLN A 311 0.76 26.57 32.21
C GLN A 311 -0.56 25.88 31.82
N MET A 312 -0.69 24.58 32.08
CA MET A 312 -1.84 23.81 31.63
C MET A 312 -3.07 24.11 32.49
N ASP A 313 -4.20 24.32 31.82
CA ASP A 313 -5.50 24.21 32.46
C ASP A 313 -5.99 22.75 32.42
N ASN A 314 -7.14 22.49 33.04
CA ASN A 314 -7.75 21.16 33.08
C ASN A 314 -8.05 20.58 31.68
N THR A 315 -8.28 21.44 30.69
CA THR A 315 -8.60 21.01 29.31
C THR A 315 -7.33 20.51 28.62
N VAL A 316 -6.26 21.30 28.68
CA VAL A 316 -4.95 20.96 28.13
C VAL A 316 -4.38 19.72 28.82
N GLU A 317 -4.48 19.63 30.15
CA GLU A 317 -4.05 18.46 30.90
C GLU A 317 -4.82 17.22 30.45
N SER A 318 -6.15 17.30 30.35
CA SER A 318 -6.98 16.18 29.93
C SER A 318 -6.64 15.70 28.52
N LEU A 319 -6.50 16.62 27.55
CA LEU A 319 -6.09 16.28 26.18
C LEU A 319 -4.68 15.67 26.13
N SER A 320 -3.75 16.19 26.94
CA SER A 320 -2.38 15.67 27.02
C SER A 320 -2.34 14.25 27.58
N VAL A 321 -3.09 13.99 28.67
CA VAL A 321 -3.21 12.64 29.27
C VAL A 321 -3.85 11.66 28.29
N MET A 322 -4.89 12.08 27.55
CA MET A 322 -5.50 11.25 26.51
C MET A 322 -4.52 10.94 25.38
N GLY A 323 -3.75 11.93 24.93
CA GLY A 323 -2.66 11.73 23.97
C GLY A 323 -1.63 10.71 24.47
N LEU A 324 -1.28 10.74 25.76
CA LEU A 324 -0.40 9.74 26.39
C LEU A 324 -1.03 8.34 26.43
N PHE A 325 -2.31 8.22 26.75
CA PHE A 325 -3.01 6.92 26.73
C PHE A 325 -2.98 6.28 25.35
N PHE A 326 -3.32 7.03 24.30
CA PHE A 326 -3.27 6.53 22.94
C PHE A 326 -1.83 6.22 22.48
N SER A 327 -0.84 7.04 22.88
CA SER A 327 0.57 6.77 22.58
C SER A 327 1.06 5.49 23.24
N GLY A 328 0.77 5.32 24.54
CA GLY A 328 1.14 4.12 25.30
C GLY A 328 0.44 2.87 24.77
N ALA A 329 -0.85 2.98 24.46
CA ALA A 329 -1.62 1.89 23.86
C ALA A 329 -1.11 1.51 22.47
N GLY A 330 -0.73 2.46 21.63
CA GLY A 330 -0.10 2.18 20.33
C GLY A 330 1.23 1.44 20.47
N LEU A 331 2.09 1.85 21.42
CA LEU A 331 3.36 1.16 21.67
C LEU A 331 3.16 -0.27 22.20
N LEU A 332 2.22 -0.46 23.14
CA LEU A 332 1.85 -1.78 23.64
C LEU A 332 1.17 -2.64 22.56
N GLY A 333 0.41 -2.03 21.66
CA GLY A 333 -0.14 -2.67 20.46
C GLY A 333 0.96 -3.17 19.52
N CYS A 334 2.02 -2.38 19.30
CA CYS A 334 3.21 -2.88 18.60
C CYS A 334 3.86 -4.06 19.35
N GLY A 335 3.88 -4.03 20.69
CA GLY A 335 4.32 -5.16 21.50
C GLY A 335 3.45 -6.41 21.34
N ALA A 336 2.14 -6.26 21.19
CA ALA A 336 1.20 -7.36 20.98
C ALA A 336 1.44 -8.12 19.66
N ILE A 337 2.12 -7.50 18.68
CA ILE A 337 2.55 -8.16 17.44
C ILE A 337 3.48 -9.34 17.73
N MET A 338 4.18 -9.36 18.87
CA MET A 338 4.99 -10.51 19.30
C MET A 338 4.20 -11.81 19.45
N ALA A 339 2.88 -11.73 19.61
CA ALA A 339 1.99 -12.90 19.66
C ALA A 339 1.60 -13.42 18.27
N SER A 340 1.91 -12.67 17.21
CA SER A 340 1.64 -13.06 15.83
C SER A 340 2.74 -13.98 15.29
N PRO A 341 2.39 -15.06 14.57
CA PRO A 341 3.37 -15.97 14.00
C PRO A 341 4.20 -15.33 12.86
N ILE A 342 3.66 -14.29 12.21
CA ILE A 342 4.30 -13.54 11.11
C ILE A 342 4.20 -12.04 11.37
N THR A 343 5.06 -11.23 10.72
CA THR A 343 5.14 -9.78 10.92
C THR A 343 4.88 -8.95 9.64
N PRO A 344 3.79 -9.17 8.88
CA PRO A 344 3.47 -8.34 7.72
C PRO A 344 3.13 -6.90 8.14
N ALA A 345 3.33 -5.95 7.22
CA ALA A 345 3.13 -4.51 7.47
C ALA A 345 1.79 -4.18 8.15
N ARG A 346 0.71 -4.85 7.72
CA ARG A 346 -0.67 -4.66 8.20
C ARG A 346 -0.85 -4.81 9.72
N LEU A 347 0.04 -5.51 10.43
CA LEU A 347 -0.08 -5.64 11.89
C LEU A 347 0.13 -4.32 12.65
N TRP A 348 0.81 -3.34 12.06
CA TRP A 348 0.97 -2.01 12.64
C TRP A 348 -0.23 -1.08 12.41
N PHE A 349 -1.25 -1.52 11.65
CA PHE A 349 -2.39 -0.68 11.30
C PHE A 349 -3.14 -0.12 12.51
N ALA A 350 -3.54 -0.99 13.44
CA ALA A 350 -4.26 -0.57 14.64
C ALA A 350 -3.40 0.37 15.51
N SER A 351 -2.12 0.03 15.72
CA SER A 351 -1.19 0.90 16.48
C SER A 351 -1.04 2.28 15.84
N ASN A 352 -0.92 2.36 14.52
CA ASN A 352 -0.81 3.63 13.82
C ASN A 352 -2.09 4.46 13.85
N ILE A 353 -3.28 3.83 13.85
CA ILE A 353 -4.53 4.55 14.13
C ILE A 353 -4.45 5.25 15.50
N LEU A 354 -3.98 4.54 16.54
CA LEU A 354 -3.83 5.13 17.88
C LEU A 354 -2.77 6.22 17.92
N PHE A 355 -1.65 6.05 17.22
CA PHE A 355 -0.63 7.11 17.10
C PHE A 355 -1.14 8.34 16.36
N ILE A 356 -1.96 8.18 15.33
CA ILE A 356 -2.61 9.32 14.64
C ILE A 356 -3.53 10.05 15.61
N ILE A 357 -4.37 9.33 16.38
CA ILE A 357 -5.21 9.92 17.42
C ILE A 357 -4.36 10.66 18.45
N ALA A 358 -3.29 10.04 18.93
CA ALA A 358 -2.39 10.62 19.92
C ALA A 358 -1.77 11.93 19.42
N LEU A 359 -1.22 11.94 18.21
CA LEU A 359 -0.64 13.13 17.61
C LEU A 359 -1.67 14.25 17.51
N LEU A 360 -2.86 13.96 16.99
CA LEU A 360 -3.92 14.96 16.84
C LEU A 360 -4.43 15.49 18.19
N MET A 361 -4.54 14.65 19.22
CA MET A 361 -4.87 15.06 20.59
C MET A 361 -3.80 16.00 21.18
N LEU A 362 -2.51 15.70 20.95
CA LEU A 362 -1.41 16.52 21.45
C LEU A 362 -1.31 17.86 20.69
N ILE A 363 -1.63 17.87 19.40
CA ILE A 363 -1.77 19.11 18.62
C ILE A 363 -2.93 19.94 19.19
N GLU A 364 -4.09 19.34 19.43
CA GLU A 364 -5.25 20.01 20.03
C GLU A 364 -4.89 20.59 21.43
N ALA A 365 -4.19 19.81 22.26
CA ALA A 365 -3.71 20.26 23.57
C ALA A 365 -2.77 21.46 23.46
N TRP A 366 -1.83 21.43 22.51
CA TRP A 366 -0.94 22.56 22.25
C TRP A 366 -1.68 23.80 21.74
N GLN A 367 -2.68 23.63 20.87
CA GLN A 367 -3.50 24.76 20.41
C GLN A 367 -4.32 25.35 21.56
N GLU A 368 -4.96 24.52 22.40
CA GLU A 368 -5.69 24.99 23.60
C GLU A 368 -4.76 25.70 24.60
N LEU A 369 -3.53 25.21 24.79
CA LEU A 369 -2.51 25.88 25.62
C LEU A 369 -2.19 27.31 25.13
N ARG A 370 -2.33 27.54 23.81
CA ARG A 370 -2.14 28.83 23.13
C ARG A 370 -3.47 29.49 22.76
N LEU A 371 -4.52 29.20 23.53
CA LEU A 371 -5.86 29.79 23.47
C LEU A 371 -6.53 29.68 22.10
N GLN A 372 -6.19 28.65 21.32
CA GLN A 372 -6.68 28.44 19.95
C GLN A 372 -6.49 29.69 19.07
N SER A 373 -5.42 30.46 19.30
CA SER A 373 -5.16 31.67 18.52
C SER A 373 -4.92 31.32 17.05
N PHE A 374 -5.28 32.22 16.12
CA PHE A 374 -5.07 31.99 14.69
C PHE A 374 -3.61 31.68 14.33
N LYS A 375 -2.65 32.15 15.15
CA LYS A 375 -1.22 31.85 15.00
C LYS A 375 -0.90 30.37 15.14
N THR A 376 -1.65 29.64 15.97
CA THR A 376 -1.50 28.18 16.11
C THR A 376 -1.89 27.42 14.85
N MET A 377 -2.62 28.03 13.90
CA MET A 377 -2.93 27.41 12.61
C MET A 377 -1.75 27.40 11.66
N PHE A 378 -0.78 28.31 11.83
CA PHE A 378 0.33 28.49 10.90
C PHE A 378 1.22 27.23 10.80
N PRO A 379 1.65 26.58 11.91
CA PRO A 379 2.39 25.33 11.82
C PRO A 379 1.59 24.19 11.17
N LEU A 380 0.28 24.10 11.43
CA LEU A 380 -0.56 23.08 10.78
C LEU A 380 -0.68 23.32 9.27
N ILE A 381 -0.85 24.59 8.85
CA ILE A 381 -0.92 24.93 7.42
C ILE A 381 0.41 24.60 6.75
N ILE A 382 1.55 24.92 7.36
CA ILE A 382 2.87 24.54 6.83
C ILE A 382 2.99 23.02 6.72
N ALA A 383 2.59 22.27 7.76
CA ALA A 383 2.63 20.82 7.74
C ALA A 383 1.74 20.24 6.61
N VAL A 384 0.51 20.74 6.47
CA VAL A 384 -0.42 20.33 5.41
C VAL A 384 0.12 20.68 4.02
N LEU A 385 0.71 21.86 3.83
CA LEU A 385 1.32 22.24 2.55
C LEU A 385 2.57 21.41 2.24
N GLY A 386 3.42 21.16 3.24
CA GLY A 386 4.63 20.34 3.09
C GLY A 386 4.32 18.88 2.77
N VAL A 387 3.37 18.27 3.49
CA VAL A 387 2.90 16.91 3.21
C VAL A 387 2.10 16.86 1.91
N GLY A 388 1.27 17.89 1.65
CA GLY A 388 0.52 18.05 0.40
C GLY A 388 1.41 18.17 -0.83
N PHE A 389 2.61 18.73 -0.68
CA PHE A 389 3.62 18.76 -1.74
C PHE A 389 4.12 17.35 -2.11
N VAL A 390 4.09 16.38 -1.19
CA VAL A 390 4.57 15.00 -1.42
C VAL A 390 3.42 14.05 -1.76
N VAL A 391 2.21 14.29 -1.24
CA VAL A 391 1.08 13.36 -1.36
C VAL A 391 0.64 13.11 -2.81
N ILE A 392 0.62 14.15 -3.66
CA ILE A 392 0.14 14.01 -5.04
C ILE A 392 1.05 13.09 -5.86
N PRO A 393 2.37 13.32 -5.94
CA PRO A 393 3.25 12.39 -6.66
C PRO A 393 3.38 11.01 -5.99
N SER A 394 3.20 10.88 -4.66
CA SER A 394 3.04 9.58 -4.00
C SER A 394 1.79 8.84 -4.49
N TYR A 395 0.65 9.52 -4.52
CA TYR A 395 -0.60 8.99 -5.05
C TYR A 395 -0.46 8.59 -6.53
N THR A 396 0.12 9.44 -7.37
CA THR A 396 0.31 9.14 -8.80
C THR A 396 1.19 7.92 -9.03
N TYR A 397 2.26 7.76 -8.25
CA TYR A 397 3.13 6.58 -8.32
C TYR A 397 2.36 5.31 -7.94
N ASN A 398 1.67 5.32 -6.81
CA ASN A 398 0.92 4.17 -6.30
C ASN A 398 -0.26 3.81 -7.21
N LEU A 399 -1.00 4.80 -7.71
CA LEU A 399 -2.09 4.60 -8.67
C LEU A 399 -1.59 3.91 -9.94
N LYS A 400 -0.44 4.30 -10.49
CA LYS A 400 0.13 3.67 -11.68
C LYS A 400 0.47 2.20 -11.44
N ASP A 401 1.06 1.89 -10.29
CA ASP A 401 1.37 0.51 -9.92
C ASP A 401 0.12 -0.35 -9.78
N ILE A 402 -0.91 0.18 -9.10
CA ILE A 402 -2.22 -0.47 -8.96
C ILE A 402 -2.88 -0.68 -10.33
N GLN A 403 -2.86 0.31 -11.22
CA GLN A 403 -3.39 0.21 -12.58
C GLN A 403 -2.68 -0.85 -13.41
N ASN A 404 -1.36 -0.99 -13.25
CA ASN A 404 -0.60 -2.04 -13.92
C ASN A 404 -1.11 -3.42 -13.46
N SER A 405 -1.18 -3.68 -12.16
CA SER A 405 -1.72 -4.94 -11.62
C SER A 405 -3.16 -5.19 -12.05
N TYR A 406 -3.99 -4.14 -12.06
CA TYR A 406 -5.39 -4.22 -12.50
C TYR A 406 -5.53 -4.65 -13.95
N GLN A 407 -4.63 -4.23 -14.84
CA GLN A 407 -4.67 -4.66 -16.24
C GLN A 407 -4.53 -6.19 -16.37
N TYR A 408 -3.64 -6.81 -15.60
CA TYR A 408 -3.48 -8.27 -15.57
C TYR A 408 -4.70 -8.95 -14.97
N PHE A 409 -5.21 -8.44 -13.85
CA PHE A 409 -6.43 -8.96 -13.23
C PHE A 409 -7.64 -8.89 -14.18
N TYR A 410 -7.87 -7.72 -14.79
CA TYR A 410 -8.96 -7.50 -15.74
C TYR A 410 -8.83 -8.43 -16.96
N SER A 411 -7.62 -8.60 -17.48
CA SER A 411 -7.35 -9.51 -18.59
C SER A 411 -7.68 -10.96 -18.21
N ALA A 412 -7.25 -11.42 -17.04
CA ALA A 412 -7.54 -12.76 -16.55
C ALA A 412 -9.04 -12.98 -16.33
N GLN A 413 -9.73 -12.00 -15.74
CA GLN A 413 -11.18 -12.02 -15.56
C GLN A 413 -11.92 -12.11 -16.90
N ALA A 414 -11.54 -11.26 -17.87
CA ALA A 414 -12.17 -11.24 -19.19
C ALA A 414 -12.00 -12.58 -19.92
N ILE A 415 -10.78 -13.14 -19.91
CA ILE A 415 -10.50 -14.45 -20.52
C ILE A 415 -11.29 -15.56 -19.82
N ALA A 416 -11.34 -15.56 -18.49
CA ALA A 416 -12.05 -16.59 -17.73
C ALA A 416 -13.56 -16.55 -17.98
N ARG A 417 -14.15 -15.35 -18.06
CA ARG A 417 -15.57 -15.18 -18.42
C ARG A 417 -15.85 -15.59 -19.85
N ASP A 418 -15.00 -15.23 -20.80
CA ASP A 418 -15.13 -15.64 -22.21
C ASP A 418 -15.02 -17.16 -22.38
N ALA A 419 -14.05 -17.80 -21.70
CA ALA A 419 -13.92 -19.25 -21.67
C ALA A 419 -15.19 -19.90 -21.12
N LYS A 420 -15.75 -19.37 -20.01
CA LYS A 420 -17.01 -19.87 -19.45
C LYS A 420 -18.19 -19.72 -20.41
N ASN A 421 -18.32 -18.57 -21.05
CA ASN A 421 -19.39 -18.31 -22.04
C ASN A 421 -19.29 -19.20 -23.28
N LYS A 422 -18.07 -19.62 -23.64
CA LYS A 422 -17.78 -20.58 -24.71
C LYS A 422 -17.86 -22.04 -24.26
N GLU A 423 -18.40 -22.30 -23.07
CA GLU A 423 -18.52 -23.63 -22.45
C GLU A 423 -17.18 -24.38 -22.32
N GLN A 424 -16.07 -23.65 -22.26
CA GLN A 424 -14.74 -24.21 -22.04
C GLN A 424 -14.56 -24.53 -20.56
N THR A 425 -13.77 -25.57 -20.28
CA THR A 425 -13.47 -26.00 -18.91
C THR A 425 -12.14 -25.45 -18.40
N THR A 426 -11.32 -24.88 -19.27
CA THR A 426 -9.99 -24.36 -18.95
C THR A 426 -9.78 -22.97 -19.52
N ALA A 427 -8.98 -22.15 -18.83
CA ALA A 427 -8.56 -20.84 -19.31
C ALA A 427 -7.04 -20.68 -19.16
N ARG A 428 -6.44 -19.93 -20.08
CA ARG A 428 -5.02 -19.55 -20.09
C ARG A 428 -4.93 -18.03 -19.96
N VAL A 429 -4.43 -17.55 -18.83
CA VAL A 429 -4.50 -16.14 -18.45
C VAL A 429 -3.09 -15.57 -18.23
N PRO A 430 -2.87 -14.27 -18.43
CA PRO A 430 -1.54 -13.68 -18.23
C PRO A 430 -1.14 -13.70 -16.76
N GLY A 431 0.15 -13.96 -16.49
CA GLY A 431 0.72 -13.86 -15.15
C GLY A 431 0.91 -12.41 -14.72
N MET A 432 0.51 -12.08 -13.48
CA MET A 432 0.70 -10.74 -12.93
C MET A 432 2.14 -10.60 -12.40
N PRO A 433 2.86 -9.51 -12.74
CA PRO A 433 4.15 -9.21 -12.14
C PRO A 433 4.02 -8.99 -10.62
N ILE A 434 4.96 -9.52 -9.84
CA ILE A 434 4.99 -9.36 -8.38
C ILE A 434 5.21 -7.89 -8.03
N THR A 435 4.40 -7.31 -7.16
CA THR A 435 4.63 -5.96 -6.62
C THR A 435 5.12 -6.05 -5.18
N THR A 436 6.01 -5.13 -4.79
CA THR A 436 6.46 -4.91 -3.41
C THR A 436 5.99 -3.54 -2.89
N ASN A 437 5.05 -2.92 -3.61
CA ASN A 437 4.51 -1.63 -3.22
C ASN A 437 3.42 -1.84 -2.15
N PRO A 438 3.60 -1.34 -0.91
CA PRO A 438 2.64 -1.55 0.17
C PRO A 438 1.28 -0.88 -0.06
N TYR A 439 1.15 -0.01 -1.07
CA TYR A 439 -0.13 0.57 -1.49
C TYR A 439 -0.91 -0.31 -2.47
N ASN A 440 -0.28 -1.34 -3.03
CA ASN A 440 -0.90 -2.25 -3.98
C ASN A 440 -1.46 -3.47 -3.25
N ALA A 441 -2.72 -3.83 -3.52
CA ALA A 441 -3.39 -4.94 -2.87
C ALA A 441 -2.72 -6.29 -3.14
N TYR A 442 -1.96 -6.40 -4.23
CA TYR A 442 -1.25 -7.63 -4.61
C TYR A 442 0.10 -7.81 -3.89
N ASP A 443 0.53 -6.84 -3.06
CA ASP A 443 1.76 -6.95 -2.26
C ASP A 443 1.60 -7.99 -1.14
N GLY A 444 2.30 -9.12 -1.29
CA GLY A 444 2.29 -10.21 -0.31
C GLY A 444 0.97 -10.98 -0.20
N THR A 445 0.02 -10.79 -1.13
CA THR A 445 -1.22 -11.60 -1.18
C THR A 445 -1.12 -12.71 -2.22
N PRO A 446 -1.66 -13.91 -1.95
CA PRO A 446 -1.71 -14.97 -2.95
C PRO A 446 -2.53 -14.58 -4.19
N TYR A 447 -1.97 -14.85 -5.37
CA TYR A 447 -2.68 -14.77 -6.65
C TYR A 447 -2.30 -15.97 -7.52
N LEU A 448 -2.70 -15.97 -8.80
CA LEU A 448 -2.41 -17.06 -9.74
C LEU A 448 -0.90 -17.32 -9.87
N VAL A 449 -0.51 -18.59 -9.84
CA VAL A 449 0.87 -19.06 -10.00
C VAL A 449 1.02 -19.98 -11.21
N ALA A 450 2.24 -20.06 -11.75
CA ALA A 450 2.57 -20.97 -12.84
C ALA A 450 2.83 -22.37 -12.27
N SER A 451 2.08 -23.37 -12.74
CA SER A 451 2.19 -24.76 -12.28
C SER A 451 1.66 -25.70 -13.35
N ASP A 452 2.31 -26.86 -13.49
CA ASP A 452 1.81 -27.97 -14.34
C ASP A 452 0.57 -28.64 -13.74
N HIS A 453 0.31 -28.39 -12.45
CA HIS A 453 -0.81 -28.92 -11.69
C HIS A 453 -1.61 -27.79 -11.02
N PRO A 454 -2.24 -26.87 -11.78
CA PRO A 454 -2.90 -25.69 -11.22
C PRO A 454 -4.06 -26.03 -10.26
N GLN A 455 -4.66 -27.22 -10.36
CA GLN A 455 -5.67 -27.70 -9.42
C GLN A 455 -5.11 -28.05 -8.01
N LYS A 456 -3.79 -28.07 -7.85
CA LYS A 456 -3.10 -28.19 -6.55
C LYS A 456 -2.64 -26.84 -6.03
N GLU A 457 -2.79 -25.78 -6.81
CA GLU A 457 -2.44 -24.42 -6.42
C GLU A 457 -3.69 -23.73 -5.88
N TRP A 458 -3.61 -23.22 -4.66
CA TRP A 458 -4.77 -22.72 -3.92
C TRP A 458 -5.47 -21.57 -4.64
N ALA A 459 -4.70 -20.57 -5.10
CA ALA A 459 -5.23 -19.40 -5.79
C ALA A 459 -5.82 -19.75 -7.17
N ASN A 460 -5.14 -20.58 -7.96
CA ASN A 460 -5.64 -21.03 -9.27
C ASN A 460 -6.94 -21.82 -9.11
N THR A 461 -7.03 -22.64 -8.06
CA THR A 461 -8.22 -23.44 -7.78
C THR A 461 -9.42 -22.56 -7.44
N TRP A 462 -9.28 -21.63 -6.49
CA TRP A 462 -10.36 -20.72 -6.11
C TRP A 462 -10.77 -19.78 -7.24
N PHE A 463 -9.81 -19.24 -8.00
CA PHE A 463 -10.09 -18.45 -9.18
C PHE A 463 -10.89 -19.26 -10.22
N ALA A 464 -10.49 -20.51 -10.49
CA ALA A 464 -11.21 -21.38 -11.41
C ALA A 464 -12.65 -21.63 -10.95
N LYS A 465 -12.85 -21.96 -9.66
CA LYS A 465 -14.19 -22.19 -9.07
C LYS A 465 -15.07 -20.95 -9.18
N TYR A 466 -14.55 -19.78 -8.85
CA TYR A 466 -15.27 -18.52 -8.92
C TYR A 466 -15.81 -18.21 -10.32
N TYR A 467 -15.04 -18.47 -11.38
CA TYR A 467 -15.49 -18.28 -12.77
C TYR A 467 -16.18 -19.51 -13.38
N GLY A 468 -16.45 -20.56 -12.61
CA GLY A 468 -17.13 -21.77 -13.08
C GLY A 468 -16.30 -22.61 -14.06
N LEU A 469 -14.97 -22.56 -13.93
CA LEU A 469 -13.97 -23.32 -14.70
C LEU A 469 -13.41 -24.49 -13.88
N THR A 470 -12.77 -25.45 -14.56
CA THR A 470 -12.08 -26.59 -13.93
C THR A 470 -10.62 -26.31 -13.66
N ARG A 471 -9.90 -25.65 -14.59
CA ARG A 471 -8.48 -25.30 -14.43
C ARG A 471 -8.14 -23.95 -15.03
N VAL A 472 -7.22 -23.23 -14.40
CA VAL A 472 -6.68 -21.97 -14.92
C VAL A 472 -5.15 -22.03 -14.90
N TYR A 473 -4.55 -21.85 -16.08
CA TYR A 473 -3.11 -21.86 -16.28
C TYR A 473 -2.61 -20.44 -16.53
N LEU A 474 -1.40 -20.14 -16.05
CA LEU A 474 -0.69 -18.96 -16.50
C LEU A 474 -0.13 -19.18 -17.91
N ASP A 475 -0.32 -18.20 -18.77
CA ASP A 475 0.21 -18.15 -20.12
C ASP A 475 0.57 -16.69 -20.43
N ASN A 476 1.86 -16.38 -20.34
CA ASN A 476 2.36 -15.02 -20.58
C ASN A 476 2.35 -14.63 -22.07
N SER A 477 1.99 -15.54 -22.98
CA SER A 477 1.70 -15.19 -24.37
C SER A 477 0.28 -14.63 -24.56
N ALA A 478 -0.60 -14.78 -23.56
CA ALA A 478 -1.95 -14.25 -23.60
C ALA A 478 -1.94 -12.72 -23.69
N SER A 479 -2.74 -12.16 -24.60
CA SER A 479 -2.83 -10.72 -24.81
C SER A 479 -3.49 -10.02 -23.62
N LEU A 480 -2.90 -8.91 -23.19
CA LEU A 480 -3.51 -8.03 -22.20
C LEU A 480 -4.72 -7.30 -22.81
N HIS A 481 -5.87 -7.41 -22.16
CA HIS A 481 -7.06 -6.67 -22.50
C HIS A 481 -6.93 -5.20 -22.09
N LYS A 482 -7.59 -4.33 -22.85
CA LYS A 482 -7.65 -2.90 -22.53
C LYS A 482 -8.69 -2.65 -21.44
N VAL A 483 -8.24 -2.06 -20.33
CA VAL A 483 -9.09 -1.66 -19.21
C VAL A 483 -10.05 -0.54 -19.64
N PRO A 484 -11.37 -0.70 -19.47
CA PRO A 484 -12.35 0.33 -19.83
C PRO A 484 -12.43 1.48 -18.81
N GLU A 485 -12.14 1.20 -17.54
CA GLU A 485 -12.17 2.17 -16.45
C GLU A 485 -11.16 3.30 -16.69
N LYS A 486 -11.58 4.53 -16.38
CA LYS A 486 -10.75 5.74 -16.47
C LYS A 486 -10.67 6.41 -15.11
N ASN A 487 -9.58 7.14 -14.89
CA ASN A 487 -9.50 8.01 -13.73
C ASN A 487 -10.63 9.05 -13.73
N PHE A 488 -11.15 9.39 -12.55
CA PHE A 488 -12.08 10.50 -12.43
C PHE A 488 -11.46 11.81 -12.93
N ALA A 489 -12.28 12.66 -13.56
CA ALA A 489 -11.82 13.92 -14.16
C ALA A 489 -11.10 14.83 -13.15
N LEU A 490 -11.61 14.90 -11.91
CA LEU A 490 -10.99 15.66 -10.83
C LEU A 490 -9.59 15.14 -10.49
N VAL A 491 -9.42 13.81 -10.38
CA VAL A 491 -8.13 13.18 -10.06
C VAL A 491 -7.10 13.52 -11.15
N ASN A 492 -7.46 13.35 -12.42
CA ASN A 492 -6.61 13.73 -13.55
C ASN A 492 -6.28 15.23 -13.54
N TRP A 493 -7.26 16.09 -13.27
CA TRP A 493 -7.06 17.53 -13.22
C TRP A 493 -6.08 17.94 -12.10
N VAL A 494 -6.20 17.35 -10.90
CA VAL A 494 -5.28 17.62 -9.79
C VAL A 494 -3.86 17.15 -10.13
N ILE A 495 -3.70 15.93 -10.64
CA ILE A 495 -2.39 15.38 -11.01
C ILE A 495 -1.73 16.23 -12.10
N ASN A 496 -2.47 16.54 -13.17
CA ASN A 496 -1.94 17.32 -14.30
C ASN A 496 -1.59 18.76 -13.88
N THR A 497 -2.43 19.39 -13.06
CA THR A 497 -2.15 20.72 -12.49
C THR A 497 -0.89 20.69 -11.63
N TYR A 498 -0.78 19.71 -10.74
CA TYR A 498 0.42 19.53 -9.92
C TYR A 498 1.67 19.34 -10.80
N ASP A 499 1.62 18.44 -11.78
CA ASP A 499 2.76 18.17 -12.65
C ASP A 499 3.20 19.40 -13.47
N LYS A 500 2.23 20.19 -13.94
CA LYS A 500 2.46 21.42 -14.69
C LYS A 500 3.19 22.48 -13.86
N TYR A 501 2.75 22.73 -12.62
CA TYR A 501 3.25 23.84 -11.80
C TYR A 501 4.36 23.43 -10.82
N LEU A 502 4.28 22.23 -10.24
CA LEU A 502 5.14 21.77 -9.15
C LEU A 502 5.99 20.54 -9.52
N GLY A 503 5.61 19.75 -10.52
CA GLY A 503 6.24 18.47 -10.81
C GLY A 503 7.74 18.54 -11.13
N LYS A 504 8.20 19.56 -11.87
CA LYS A 504 9.65 19.77 -12.13
C LYS A 504 10.43 20.05 -10.85
N PHE A 505 9.87 20.89 -9.97
CA PHE A 505 10.49 21.22 -8.69
C PHE A 505 10.48 20.00 -7.75
N GLN A 506 9.35 19.31 -7.61
CA GLN A 506 9.25 18.12 -6.78
C GLN A 506 10.24 17.02 -7.19
N ARG A 507 10.31 16.68 -8.48
CA ARG A 507 11.23 15.65 -8.97
C ARG A 507 12.71 15.96 -8.71
N LYS A 508 13.08 17.23 -8.57
CA LYS A 508 14.45 17.67 -8.23
C LYS A 508 14.76 17.51 -6.75
N PHE A 509 13.79 17.72 -5.86
CA PHE A 509 14.01 17.77 -4.42
C PHE A 509 13.67 16.48 -3.68
N ILE A 510 12.60 15.76 -4.07
CA ILE A 510 12.13 14.54 -3.41
C ILE A 510 11.69 13.52 -4.47
N PRO A 511 12.57 12.66 -4.99
CA PRO A 511 12.17 11.58 -5.89
C PRO A 511 11.37 10.52 -5.10
N ILE A 512 10.08 10.35 -5.43
CA ILE A 512 9.18 9.45 -4.70
C ILE A 512 9.26 7.99 -5.19
N ALA A 513 9.75 7.77 -6.41
CA ALA A 513 10.02 6.43 -6.93
C ALA A 513 11.53 6.17 -6.94
N PRO A 514 12.05 5.18 -6.21
CA PRO A 514 13.41 4.71 -6.44
C PRO A 514 13.46 4.13 -7.85
N LYS A 515 14.14 4.81 -8.76
CA LYS A 515 14.40 4.26 -10.10
C LYS A 515 15.33 3.07 -9.93
N VAL A 516 14.79 1.86 -10.03
CA VAL A 516 15.59 0.63 -10.05
C VAL A 516 16.48 0.61 -11.28
N VAL A 517 15.94 0.96 -12.45
CA VAL A 517 16.75 1.17 -13.68
C VAL A 517 17.03 2.66 -13.83
N LEU A 518 18.29 3.06 -13.64
CA LEU A 518 18.74 4.44 -13.80
C LEU A 518 18.95 4.80 -15.26
N LYS A 519 19.50 3.86 -16.02
CA LYS A 519 19.91 4.02 -17.42
C LYS A 519 19.78 2.69 -18.14
N THR A 520 19.29 2.74 -19.36
CA THR A 520 19.32 1.64 -20.31
C THR A 520 20.23 2.04 -21.45
N GLU A 521 21.19 1.19 -21.75
CA GLU A 521 22.13 1.37 -22.87
C GLU A 521 22.07 0.13 -23.75
N ASN A 522 22.31 0.28 -25.04
CA ASN A 522 22.55 -0.90 -25.87
C ASN A 522 23.91 -1.48 -25.47
N PHE A 523 23.99 -2.81 -25.32
CA PHE A 523 25.23 -3.56 -25.11
C PHE A 523 26.11 -3.39 -26.36
N VAL A 524 26.87 -2.31 -26.38
CA VAL A 524 28.03 -2.20 -27.27
C VAL A 524 29.15 -2.92 -26.56
N ASP A 525 29.28 -4.22 -26.78
CA ASP A 525 30.45 -4.96 -26.32
C ASP A 525 31.68 -4.38 -27.05
N LEU A 526 32.38 -3.45 -26.40
CA LEU A 526 33.70 -2.98 -26.80
C LEU A 526 34.80 -3.99 -26.40
N THR A 527 34.44 -5.20 -25.98
CA THR A 527 35.39 -6.22 -25.57
C THR A 527 35.24 -7.52 -26.39
N ALA A 528 36.30 -7.80 -27.15
CA ALA A 528 36.62 -9.03 -27.89
C ALA A 528 35.65 -9.51 -29.01
N LYS A 529 34.32 -9.50 -28.86
CA LYS A 529 33.41 -10.05 -29.88
C LYS A 529 33.11 -9.12 -31.06
N ASN A 530 33.09 -7.80 -30.87
CA ASN A 530 33.10 -6.88 -32.03
C ASN A 530 34.43 -6.92 -32.83
N LYS A 531 35.50 -7.45 -32.24
CA LYS A 531 36.74 -7.78 -32.97
C LYS A 531 36.61 -9.06 -33.81
N LEU A 532 35.67 -9.96 -33.45
CA LEU A 532 35.31 -11.17 -34.20
C LEU A 532 34.27 -10.91 -35.31
N TYR A 533 33.61 -9.75 -35.30
CA TYR A 533 32.45 -9.43 -36.13
C TYR A 533 32.63 -8.14 -36.95
N GLY A 534 33.85 -7.88 -37.44
CA GLY A 534 34.19 -6.75 -38.32
C GLY A 534 33.55 -6.85 -39.71
N GLN A 535 33.59 -5.74 -40.47
CA GLN A 535 32.76 -5.46 -41.66
C GLN A 535 32.88 -6.41 -42.87
N ASP A 536 33.77 -7.40 -42.87
CA ASP A 536 33.94 -8.35 -43.99
C ASP A 536 33.70 -9.80 -43.55
N PHE A 537 32.45 -10.12 -43.24
CA PHE A 537 32.01 -11.48 -43.01
C PHE A 537 31.98 -12.28 -44.31
N LYS A 538 33.02 -13.08 -44.55
CA LYS A 538 33.01 -14.11 -45.60
C LYS A 538 32.67 -15.48 -44.99
N PRO A 539 31.85 -16.31 -45.66
CA PRO A 539 31.62 -17.67 -45.21
C PRO A 539 32.95 -18.45 -45.19
N ASN A 540 33.14 -19.32 -44.19
CA ASN A 540 34.31 -20.19 -44.13
C ASN A 540 34.18 -21.26 -45.21
N ASN A 541 35.05 -21.25 -46.23
CA ASN A 541 34.99 -22.21 -47.34
C ASN A 541 36.01 -23.36 -47.20
N ASP A 542 36.84 -23.35 -46.16
CA ASP A 542 37.90 -24.37 -45.96
C ASP A 542 37.32 -25.75 -45.63
N ASN A 543 36.06 -25.81 -45.22
CA ASN A 543 35.32 -27.04 -44.93
C ASN A 543 34.64 -27.67 -46.15
N LEU A 544 34.76 -27.07 -47.35
CA LEU A 544 34.17 -27.62 -48.57
C LEU A 544 35.05 -28.75 -49.12
N PRO A 545 34.49 -29.96 -49.33
CA PRO A 545 35.28 -31.10 -49.79
C PRO A 545 35.66 -30.94 -51.28
N ALA A 546 36.94 -31.15 -51.59
CA ALA A 546 37.50 -30.97 -52.94
C ALA A 546 36.81 -31.82 -54.04
N ASN A 547 36.18 -32.93 -53.66
CA ASN A 547 35.44 -33.81 -54.57
C ASN A 547 33.97 -33.38 -54.83
N LYS A 548 33.51 -32.26 -54.27
CA LYS A 548 32.16 -31.69 -54.52
C LYS A 548 32.24 -30.21 -54.92
N PRO A 549 32.78 -29.89 -56.11
CA PRO A 549 33.00 -28.51 -56.56
C PRO A 549 31.70 -27.70 -56.79
N TRP A 550 30.54 -28.34 -56.73
CA TRP A 550 29.23 -27.69 -56.83
C TRP A 550 28.69 -27.11 -55.52
N LEU A 551 29.27 -27.44 -54.36
CA LEU A 551 28.84 -26.87 -53.09
C LEU A 551 29.36 -25.45 -52.88
N ARG A 552 28.53 -24.61 -52.24
CA ARG A 552 28.90 -23.27 -51.80
C ARG A 552 28.42 -23.04 -50.38
N ASN A 553 29.15 -22.21 -49.65
CA ASN A 553 28.74 -21.73 -48.34
C ASN A 553 28.17 -20.32 -48.47
N ALA A 554 27.10 -20.05 -47.73
CA ALA A 554 26.56 -18.72 -47.53
C ALA A 554 26.48 -18.43 -46.04
N LEU A 555 26.64 -17.16 -45.67
CA LEU A 555 26.52 -16.72 -44.29
C LEU A 555 25.23 -15.93 -44.09
N ILE A 556 24.31 -16.49 -43.31
CA ILE A 556 23.16 -15.76 -42.78
C ILE A 556 23.67 -14.81 -41.70
N ARG A 557 23.29 -13.54 -41.80
CA ARG A 557 23.54 -12.46 -40.84
C ARG A 557 22.21 -12.01 -40.28
N TYR A 558 22.02 -12.20 -38.98
CA TYR A 558 20.85 -11.71 -38.28
C TYR A 558 21.07 -10.23 -37.93
N VAL A 559 20.31 -9.33 -38.55
CA VAL A 559 20.47 -7.88 -38.42
C VAL A 559 19.35 -7.32 -37.55
N ASN A 560 19.72 -6.72 -36.43
CA ASN A 560 18.78 -6.04 -35.54
C ASN A 560 18.26 -4.77 -36.22
N VAL A 561 16.95 -4.70 -36.46
CA VAL A 561 16.33 -3.57 -37.15
C VAL A 561 16.41 -2.24 -36.40
N LYS A 562 16.62 -2.26 -35.07
CA LYS A 562 16.72 -1.05 -34.25
C LYS A 562 18.13 -0.45 -34.27
N THR A 563 19.16 -1.29 -34.19
CA THR A 563 20.57 -0.84 -34.09
C THR A 563 21.34 -0.98 -35.40
N ASN A 564 20.78 -1.68 -36.38
CA ASN A 564 21.42 -2.05 -37.65
C ASN A 564 22.71 -2.87 -37.49
N GLN A 565 22.90 -3.51 -36.33
CA GLN A 565 24.05 -4.36 -36.03
C GLN A 565 23.74 -5.83 -36.32
N VAL A 566 24.77 -6.58 -36.73
CA VAL A 566 24.70 -8.04 -36.84
C VAL A 566 24.79 -8.63 -35.44
N VAL A 567 23.76 -9.35 -35.01
CA VAL A 567 23.65 -9.90 -33.65
C VAL A 567 24.01 -11.38 -33.57
N ALA A 568 23.94 -12.09 -34.70
CA ALA A 568 24.35 -13.47 -34.85
C ALA A 568 24.64 -13.80 -36.32
N THR A 569 25.37 -14.88 -36.54
CA THR A 569 25.62 -15.43 -37.88
C THR A 569 25.45 -16.94 -37.90
N GLU A 570 24.95 -17.47 -39.00
CA GLU A 570 24.77 -18.90 -39.24
C GLU A 570 25.32 -19.25 -40.62
N GLN A 571 26.15 -20.30 -40.71
CA GLN A 571 26.69 -20.75 -41.98
C GLN A 571 25.84 -21.89 -42.52
N ILE A 572 25.42 -21.74 -43.78
CA ILE A 572 24.67 -22.75 -44.52
C ILE A 572 25.46 -23.20 -45.75
N THR A 573 25.25 -24.45 -46.16
CA THR A 573 25.96 -25.08 -47.30
C THR A 573 24.95 -25.74 -48.22
N SER A 574 25.01 -25.45 -49.51
CA SER A 574 24.15 -26.06 -50.52
C SER A 574 24.82 -26.06 -51.90
N PRO A 575 24.40 -26.92 -52.85
CA PRO A 575 24.80 -26.77 -54.25
C PRO A 575 24.45 -25.39 -54.81
N TYR A 576 25.32 -24.81 -55.66
CA TYR A 576 24.95 -23.60 -56.39
C TYR A 576 23.81 -23.89 -57.37
N ASN A 577 22.95 -22.89 -57.59
CA ASN A 577 21.70 -22.92 -58.36
C ASN A 577 20.54 -23.71 -57.72
N ASP A 578 20.73 -24.33 -56.55
CA ASP A 578 19.64 -24.94 -55.79
C ASP A 578 18.99 -23.92 -54.86
N SER A 579 17.66 -24.05 -54.68
CA SER A 579 16.88 -23.26 -53.73
C SER A 579 16.96 -23.88 -52.34
N TYR A 580 17.44 -23.10 -51.37
CA TYR A 580 17.52 -23.48 -49.96
C TYR A 580 16.43 -22.80 -49.16
N ASP A 581 15.73 -23.57 -48.31
CA ASP A 581 14.71 -23.05 -47.41
C ASP A 581 15.35 -22.37 -46.20
N ILE A 582 15.08 -21.07 -46.03
CA ILE A 582 15.53 -20.23 -44.91
C ILE A 582 14.34 -19.69 -44.11
N SER A 583 13.13 -20.22 -44.31
CA SER A 583 11.93 -19.79 -43.59
C SER A 583 11.99 -20.05 -42.08
N HIS A 584 12.86 -20.98 -41.66
CA HIS A 584 13.13 -21.32 -40.27
C HIS A 584 14.31 -20.56 -39.64
N ALA A 585 14.98 -19.67 -40.41
CA ALA A 585 16.11 -18.90 -39.93
C ALA A 585 15.70 -18.03 -38.72
N SER A 586 16.34 -18.29 -37.58
CA SER A 586 16.07 -17.61 -36.32
C SER A 586 17.31 -17.58 -35.45
N THR A 587 17.34 -16.66 -34.48
CA THR A 587 18.44 -16.55 -33.54
C THR A 587 17.92 -16.29 -32.14
N GLU A 588 18.59 -16.85 -31.15
CA GLU A 588 18.15 -16.84 -29.75
C GLU A 588 17.98 -15.42 -29.22
N GLY A 589 16.87 -15.14 -28.52
CA GLY A 589 16.56 -13.83 -27.95
C GLY A 589 16.18 -12.76 -28.98
N TYR A 590 15.93 -13.14 -30.23
CA TYR A 590 15.43 -12.24 -31.24
C TYR A 590 14.28 -12.87 -32.03
N ARG A 591 13.22 -12.09 -32.23
CA ARG A 591 12.08 -12.49 -33.06
C ARG A 591 12.36 -12.15 -34.53
N THR A 592 12.36 -13.19 -35.37
CA THR A 592 12.43 -13.03 -36.84
C THR A 592 11.17 -12.34 -37.36
N LEU A 593 11.34 -11.32 -38.22
CA LEU A 593 10.22 -10.60 -38.81
C LEU A 593 9.58 -11.39 -39.96
N ALA A 594 8.26 -11.24 -40.13
CA ALA A 594 7.50 -11.98 -41.16
C ALA A 594 7.90 -11.64 -42.61
N ASN A 595 8.50 -10.47 -42.84
CA ASN A 595 8.86 -9.97 -44.17
C ASN A 595 10.27 -10.42 -44.62
N ASN A 596 10.89 -11.37 -43.93
CA ASN A 596 12.18 -11.91 -44.36
C ASN A 596 12.01 -12.85 -45.56
N PRO A 597 13.05 -12.98 -46.41
CA PRO A 597 13.08 -13.99 -47.46
C PRO A 597 12.86 -15.39 -46.87
N ARG A 598 12.04 -16.21 -47.54
CA ARG A 598 11.77 -17.60 -47.14
C ARG A 598 12.68 -18.61 -47.83
N THR A 599 13.27 -18.23 -48.96
CA THR A 599 14.17 -19.07 -49.74
C THR A 599 15.38 -18.26 -50.20
N TYR A 600 16.50 -18.94 -50.42
CA TYR A 600 17.71 -18.36 -50.98
C TYR A 600 18.30 -19.29 -52.05
N ILE A 601 18.73 -18.72 -53.18
CA ILE A 601 19.37 -19.48 -54.26
C ILE A 601 20.86 -19.21 -54.19
N PHE A 602 21.66 -20.25 -54.00
CA PHE A 602 23.11 -20.13 -53.93
C PHE A 602 23.66 -19.80 -55.32
N ASP A 603 24.49 -18.76 -55.43
CA ASP A 603 25.23 -18.46 -56.65
C ASP A 603 26.60 -19.16 -56.65
N ARG A 604 27.42 -18.92 -57.68
CA ARG A 604 28.76 -19.52 -57.80
C ARG A 604 29.84 -18.81 -56.95
N SER A 605 29.51 -17.70 -56.30
CA SER A 605 30.42 -16.90 -55.48
C SER A 605 30.82 -17.63 -54.20
N PHE A 606 32.06 -17.41 -53.75
CA PHE A 606 32.54 -17.87 -52.45
C PHE A 606 32.29 -16.85 -51.33
N ALA A 607 31.68 -15.71 -51.64
CA ALA A 607 31.42 -14.61 -50.70
C ALA A 607 29.94 -14.26 -50.64
N GLN A 608 29.09 -15.24 -50.30
CA GLN A 608 27.64 -15.08 -50.24
C GLN A 608 27.18 -14.72 -48.81
N THR A 609 26.36 -13.68 -48.69
CA THR A 609 25.77 -13.27 -47.40
C THR A 609 24.27 -12.98 -47.54
N ILE A 610 23.50 -13.34 -46.51
CA ILE A 610 22.04 -13.21 -46.47
C ILE A 610 21.69 -12.41 -45.22
N ASN A 611 20.88 -11.37 -45.34
CA ASN A 611 20.46 -10.59 -44.17
C ASN A 611 19.05 -10.99 -43.74
N ILE A 612 18.93 -11.50 -42.52
CA ILE A 612 17.64 -11.79 -41.86
C ILE A 612 17.38 -10.69 -40.84
N LYS A 613 16.31 -9.92 -41.04
CA LYS A 613 15.90 -8.83 -40.14
C LYS A 613 15.22 -9.40 -38.90
N VAL A 614 15.75 -9.04 -37.74
CA VAL A 614 15.23 -9.50 -36.45
C VAL A 614 14.98 -8.33 -35.51
N THR A 615 14.06 -8.49 -34.56
CA THR A 615 13.83 -7.54 -33.46
C THR A 615 14.18 -8.21 -32.13
N PRO A 616 14.84 -7.52 -31.18
CA PRO A 616 15.15 -8.10 -29.89
C PRO A 616 13.88 -8.46 -29.12
N GLU A 617 13.92 -9.57 -28.40
CA GLU A 617 12.85 -9.97 -27.50
C GLU A 617 12.93 -9.19 -26.19
N GLN A 618 11.77 -9.05 -25.54
CA GLN A 618 11.67 -8.36 -24.26
C GLN A 618 11.72 -9.38 -23.13
N HIS A 619 12.69 -9.22 -22.23
CA HIS A 619 12.80 -10.01 -21.01
C HIS A 619 12.19 -9.24 -19.84
N GLN A 620 11.33 -9.93 -19.09
CA GLN A 620 10.87 -9.49 -17.77
C GLN A 620 11.68 -10.28 -16.74
N MET A 621 12.39 -9.58 -15.87
CA MET A 621 13.23 -10.20 -14.85
C MET A 621 12.86 -9.70 -13.46
N THR A 622 12.82 -10.60 -12.50
CA THR A 622 12.69 -10.30 -11.06
C THR A 622 14.06 -10.36 -10.42
N LEU A 623 14.53 -9.21 -9.92
CA LEU A 623 15.75 -9.12 -9.13
C LEU A 623 15.44 -9.40 -7.67
N PHE A 624 16.14 -10.36 -7.07
CA PHE A 624 16.09 -10.66 -5.63
C PHE A 624 17.33 -10.10 -4.97
N PHE A 625 17.18 -9.02 -4.21
CA PHE A 625 18.30 -8.41 -3.50
C PHE A 625 18.43 -9.03 -2.12
N ASN A 626 19.50 -9.77 -1.87
CA ASN A 626 19.76 -10.46 -0.61
C ASN A 626 20.95 -9.83 0.12
N ASN A 627 20.95 -9.89 1.45
CA ASN A 627 22.11 -9.51 2.25
C ASN A 627 23.18 -10.63 2.22
N GLU A 628 24.34 -10.36 2.83
CA GLU A 628 25.44 -11.34 2.93
C GLU A 628 25.04 -12.66 3.62
N ASN A 629 24.00 -12.64 4.46
CA ASN A 629 23.48 -13.82 5.16
C ASN A 629 22.46 -14.61 4.33
N GLY A 630 22.19 -14.18 3.09
CA GLY A 630 21.21 -14.82 2.21
C GLY A 630 19.75 -14.42 2.48
N GLU A 631 19.49 -13.50 3.41
CA GLU A 631 18.14 -13.01 3.71
C GLU A 631 17.69 -12.02 2.63
N SER A 632 16.44 -12.12 2.19
CA SER A 632 15.88 -11.19 1.21
C SER A 632 15.67 -9.80 1.81
N VAL A 633 16.28 -8.79 1.18
CA VAL A 633 16.14 -7.38 1.55
C VAL A 633 14.96 -6.76 0.81
N THR A 634 14.89 -6.95 -0.51
CA THR A 634 13.80 -6.46 -1.36
C THR A 634 13.85 -7.15 -2.71
N THR A 635 12.80 -7.01 -3.51
CA THR A 635 12.75 -7.48 -4.89
C THR A 635 12.33 -6.35 -5.82
N ALA A 636 12.79 -6.41 -7.07
CA ALA A 636 12.39 -5.45 -8.10
C ALA A 636 12.21 -6.13 -9.45
N ASN A 637 11.10 -5.84 -10.12
CA ASN A 637 10.91 -6.24 -11.50
C ASN A 637 11.53 -5.22 -12.43
N ILE A 638 12.23 -5.70 -13.44
CA ILE A 638 12.82 -4.91 -14.50
C ILE A 638 12.42 -5.50 -15.85
N ALA A 639 12.36 -4.63 -16.84
CA ALA A 639 12.22 -5.02 -18.23
C ALA A 639 13.44 -4.53 -19.00
N GLY A 640 13.95 -5.36 -19.90
CA GLY A 640 14.98 -4.97 -20.84
C GLY A 640 14.90 -5.82 -22.11
N LEU A 641 15.41 -5.27 -23.20
CA LEU A 641 15.49 -5.99 -24.47
C LEU A 641 16.79 -6.79 -24.54
N THR A 642 16.77 -7.91 -25.25
CA THR A 642 17.99 -8.68 -25.54
C THR A 642 19.04 -7.78 -26.18
N GLY A 643 20.25 -7.79 -25.61
CA GLY A 643 21.34 -6.90 -26.03
C GLY A 643 21.31 -5.52 -25.39
N GLU A 644 20.50 -5.26 -24.36
CA GLU A 644 20.61 -4.05 -23.53
C GLU A 644 21.45 -4.28 -22.26
N VAL A 645 21.91 -3.17 -21.69
CA VAL A 645 22.61 -3.07 -20.40
C VAL A 645 21.83 -2.12 -19.52
N LEU A 646 21.41 -2.63 -18.38
CA LEU A 646 20.67 -1.86 -17.39
C LEU A 646 21.62 -1.44 -16.28
N THR A 647 21.68 -0.14 -15.99
CA THR A 647 22.30 0.36 -14.76
C THR A 647 21.26 0.30 -13.65
N ILE A 648 21.43 -0.66 -12.75
CA ILE A 648 20.52 -0.95 -11.64
C ILE A 648 20.96 -0.18 -10.40
N GLN A 649 20.06 0.62 -9.83
CA GLN A 649 20.23 1.23 -8.51
C GLN A 649 19.96 0.18 -7.43
N LEU A 650 20.92 0.01 -6.51
CA LEU A 650 20.75 -0.89 -5.38
C LEU A 650 19.87 -0.25 -4.29
N PRO A 651 19.21 -1.08 -3.45
CA PRO A 651 18.44 -0.62 -2.31
C PRO A 651 19.22 0.34 -1.40
N PRO A 652 18.56 1.38 -0.84
CA PRO A 652 19.22 2.36 0.01
C PRO A 652 19.98 1.74 1.19
N GLY A 653 21.24 2.13 1.39
CA GLY A 653 22.09 1.58 2.44
C GLY A 653 22.79 0.27 2.11
N TYR A 654 22.71 -0.20 0.86
CA TYR A 654 23.42 -1.37 0.37
C TYR A 654 24.32 -1.02 -0.80
N GLN A 655 25.38 -1.79 -0.96
CA GLN A 655 26.33 -1.68 -2.07
C GLN A 655 26.69 -3.07 -2.61
N HIS A 656 27.12 -3.10 -3.86
CA HIS A 656 27.69 -4.28 -4.51
C HIS A 656 29.01 -3.84 -5.13
N ASN A 657 30.11 -4.53 -4.81
CA ASN A 657 31.47 -4.15 -5.24
C ASN A 657 31.79 -2.67 -4.98
N HIS A 658 31.53 -2.18 -3.76
CA HIS A 658 31.75 -0.79 -3.34
C HIS A 658 30.98 0.29 -4.13
N SER A 659 29.97 -0.10 -4.92
CA SER A 659 29.11 0.81 -5.65
C SER A 659 27.66 0.68 -5.21
N LYS A 660 26.92 1.80 -5.21
CA LYS A 660 25.47 1.85 -4.99
C LYS A 660 24.67 1.46 -6.23
N THR A 661 25.35 1.20 -7.34
CA THR A 661 24.75 0.78 -8.61
C THR A 661 25.46 -0.44 -9.15
N MET A 662 24.75 -1.28 -9.89
CA MET A 662 25.33 -2.40 -10.61
C MET A 662 24.92 -2.39 -12.08
N ILE A 663 25.72 -3.04 -12.91
CA ILE A 663 25.44 -3.19 -14.33
C ILE A 663 24.86 -4.58 -14.56
N LEU A 664 23.74 -4.65 -15.27
CA LEU A 664 23.04 -5.89 -15.60
C LEU A 664 22.82 -6.01 -17.11
N PRO A 665 23.61 -6.85 -17.82
CA PRO A 665 23.37 -7.14 -19.22
C PRO A 665 22.18 -8.10 -19.40
N ILE A 666 21.32 -7.82 -20.37
CA ILE A 666 20.20 -8.67 -20.79
C ILE A 666 20.64 -9.53 -21.98
N ARG A 667 20.68 -10.83 -21.78
CA ARG A 667 21.13 -11.83 -22.76
C ARG A 667 19.95 -12.69 -23.19
N ALA A 668 20.10 -13.38 -24.31
CA ALA A 668 19.07 -14.27 -24.85
C ALA A 668 18.65 -15.37 -23.84
N ASN A 669 19.61 -15.86 -23.06
CA ASN A 669 19.41 -16.85 -22.01
C ASN A 669 19.19 -16.24 -20.61
N SER A 670 18.89 -14.94 -20.51
CA SER A 670 18.58 -14.32 -19.22
C SER A 670 17.34 -14.97 -18.61
N SER A 671 17.52 -15.56 -17.42
CA SER A 671 16.44 -16.14 -16.62
C SER A 671 15.42 -15.08 -16.21
N TRP A 672 14.21 -15.53 -15.90
CA TRP A 672 13.15 -14.65 -15.37
C TRP A 672 13.47 -14.13 -13.96
N ASP A 673 14.43 -14.72 -13.25
CA ASP A 673 14.87 -14.35 -11.91
C ASP A 673 16.38 -14.15 -11.83
N LYS A 674 16.83 -13.26 -10.93
CA LYS A 674 18.25 -13.12 -10.60
C LYS A 674 18.46 -12.67 -9.16
N THR A 675 19.20 -13.47 -8.40
CA THR A 675 19.62 -13.12 -7.04
C THR A 675 20.90 -12.29 -7.03
N ILE A 676 20.89 -11.20 -6.26
CA ILE A 676 21.99 -10.24 -6.10
C ILE A 676 22.33 -10.16 -4.62
N THR A 677 23.51 -10.62 -4.25
CA THR A 677 24.03 -10.51 -2.88
C THR A 677 24.66 -9.14 -2.67
N MET A 678 24.31 -8.43 -1.59
CA MET A 678 24.76 -7.07 -1.32
C MET A 678 25.35 -6.92 0.07
N THR A 679 26.23 -5.94 0.23
CA THR A 679 26.87 -5.60 1.51
C THR A 679 26.26 -4.32 2.08
N LYS A 680 26.10 -4.26 3.42
CA LYS A 680 25.47 -3.11 4.10
C LYS A 680 26.47 -1.96 4.20
N ILE A 681 26.05 -0.75 3.81
CA ILE A 681 26.88 0.44 3.95
C ILE A 681 26.85 0.89 5.42
N PRO A 682 28.01 1.07 6.08
CA PRO A 682 28.06 1.65 7.41
C PRO A 682 27.41 3.04 7.41
N PHE A 683 26.56 3.33 8.41
CA PHE A 683 25.72 4.52 8.35
C PHE A 683 26.51 5.84 8.24
N TRP A 684 27.72 5.89 8.79
CA TRP A 684 28.62 7.05 8.73
C TRP A 684 29.04 7.40 7.29
N HIS A 685 29.05 6.42 6.38
CA HIS A 685 29.38 6.57 4.97
C HIS A 685 28.14 6.82 4.08
N ASP A 686 26.93 6.82 4.65
CA ASP A 686 25.67 7.05 3.92
C ASP A 686 24.79 8.12 4.56
N ARG A 687 25.41 9.23 5.02
CA ARG A 687 24.69 10.34 5.68
C ARG A 687 23.58 10.95 4.81
N GLY A 688 23.79 10.97 3.48
CA GLY A 688 22.81 11.50 2.52
C GLY A 688 21.47 10.75 2.52
N ARG A 689 21.43 9.48 2.95
CA ARG A 689 20.20 8.68 3.05
C ARG A 689 19.19 9.26 4.05
N PHE A 690 19.65 10.03 5.03
CA PHE A 690 18.81 10.54 6.12
C PHE A 690 18.27 11.95 5.86
N LEU A 691 18.31 12.43 4.60
CA LEU A 691 17.83 13.78 4.25
C LEU A 691 16.41 14.07 4.75
N THR A 692 15.47 13.14 4.55
CA THR A 692 14.09 13.28 5.03
C THR A 692 14.02 13.43 6.55
N LEU A 693 14.81 12.65 7.28
CA LEU A 693 14.89 12.75 8.74
C LEU A 693 15.44 14.12 9.16
N TYR A 694 16.48 14.63 8.50
CA TYR A 694 17.03 15.95 8.79
C TYR A 694 16.03 17.08 8.53
N ILE A 695 15.26 17.00 7.43
CA ILE A 695 14.21 17.97 7.12
C ILE A 695 13.13 17.98 8.21
N ILE A 696 12.68 16.79 8.64
CA ILE A 696 11.67 16.65 9.69
C ILE A 696 12.20 17.20 11.02
N LEU A 697 13.43 16.85 11.41
CA LEU A 697 14.06 17.35 12.64
C LEU A 697 14.19 18.87 12.63
N LEU A 698 14.59 19.46 11.49
CA LEU A 698 14.65 20.91 11.33
C LEU A 698 13.25 21.54 11.46
N GLY A 699 12.23 20.95 10.84
CA GLY A 699 10.84 21.41 10.96
C GLY A 699 10.33 21.38 12.39
N LEU A 700 10.60 20.29 13.13
CA LEU A 700 10.24 20.16 14.54
C LEU A 700 11.01 21.16 15.42
N LEU A 701 12.30 21.41 15.15
CA LEU A 701 13.08 22.44 15.84
C LEU A 701 12.49 23.84 15.61
N LEU A 702 12.15 24.19 14.38
CA LEU A 702 11.51 25.46 14.04
C LEU A 702 10.14 25.60 14.73
N PHE A 703 9.38 24.52 14.83
CA PHE A 703 8.13 24.49 15.59
C PHE A 703 8.34 24.79 17.09
N VAL A 704 9.35 24.18 17.73
CA VAL A 704 9.68 24.46 19.14
C VAL A 704 10.11 25.91 19.32
N VAL A 705 10.93 26.46 18.42
CA VAL A 705 11.32 27.89 18.45
C VAL A 705 10.09 28.79 18.30
N TYR A 706 9.16 28.42 17.42
CA TYR A 706 7.89 29.15 17.24
C TYR A 706 7.02 29.13 18.50
N ASP A 707 6.92 27.99 19.20
CA ASP A 707 6.22 27.91 20.49
C ASP A 707 6.84 28.82 21.55
N VAL A 708 8.18 28.86 21.63
CA VAL A 708 8.88 29.75 22.57
C VAL A 708 8.58 31.22 22.27
N TRP A 709 8.51 31.58 20.98
CA TRP A 709 8.12 32.92 20.57
C TRP A 709 6.68 33.26 20.97
N LEU A 710 5.72 32.35 20.73
CA LEU A 710 4.32 32.52 21.14
C LEU A 710 4.18 32.69 22.66
N ASP A 711 4.85 31.86 23.45
CA ASP A 711 4.81 31.96 24.93
C ASP A 711 5.31 33.32 25.44
N ARG A 712 6.31 33.92 24.78
CA ARG A 712 6.78 35.27 25.13
C ARG A 712 5.75 36.33 24.78
N GLU A 713 5.11 36.21 23.62
CA GLU A 713 4.09 37.16 23.20
C GLU A 713 2.85 37.10 24.09
N ASP A 714 2.40 35.89 24.46
CA ASP A 714 1.29 35.66 25.38
C ASP A 714 1.56 36.27 26.77
N LYS A 715 2.82 36.23 27.24
CA LYS A 715 3.23 36.88 28.49
C LYS A 715 3.27 38.40 28.37
N ASN A 716 3.76 38.93 27.24
CA ASN A 716 3.83 40.36 26.98
C ASN A 716 2.44 41.00 26.82
N GLN A 717 1.41 40.24 26.41
CA GLN A 717 0.02 40.72 26.36
C GLN A 717 -0.68 40.70 27.73
N LYS A 718 -0.15 39.95 28.70
CA LYS A 718 -0.69 39.87 30.07
C LYS A 718 -0.06 40.87 31.04
N LEU A 719 1.12 41.40 30.70
CA LEU A 719 1.80 42.54 31.36
C LEU A 719 1.26 43.85 30.79
#